data_AF-A0A428S121-F1
#
_entry.id   AF-A0A428S121-F1
#
_cell.length_a   1.000
_cell.length_b   1.000
_cell.length_c   1.000
_cell.angle_alpha   90.00
_cell.angle_beta   90.00
_cell.angle_gamma   90.00
#
_symmetry.space_group_name_H-M   'P 1'
#
loop_
_entity.id
_entity.type
_entity.pdbx_description
1 polymer ?
#
loop_
_entity_poly.entity_id
_entity_poly.type
_entity_poly.pdbx_seq_one_letter_code
_entity_poly.pdbx_strand_id
1 'polypeptide(L)'
;MDEPKSKAKSVIVIGAGVGGVATAARLAKAGFKVTVLEKNDFTGGRCSLINHDGYRFDQGPSLLLLPQFFHEIFRDLGTSLSAEGIELLKCEPNYNIWFGDGSSFELSTDLTKMKKSIEAIEGKDGFERYLSFLQESHRHYEISAAYVLRRNFSSFLNMARPEMLLNLLALHPFQSIWSRASKYFWTERLRRVFTFGTMYMGMSPFDAPATYSLLQYTELAEGILYPRGGFHRVVECLVKVGQRLGVEYRLSTSVQSISIDKATQKTNGVILEDGTLLPADIVVSNADLVYTYNNLLPETPYARSLSKREASCSSISFYWSISRRVPKLQAHNIFLADEYRESFDSIFKKHLIPTEPSFYVNVPSRVDPSAAPEGKDSIVVLVPVGHLLSDKSGTHRGMSKSANSTEKAVNTDQDWDSMVSLARETIITTIQARIGVDLSPLIEHEIINTPYTWKDKFNLDKGAILGLSHSFFNVLSFRPGTQHSQFKNLYFVGASTHPGTGVPICIAGSKIVAEQILQDAGFSEATSTDYQYRLPISTFIMTSQIFPRRNDALNVNPDTVNGQSSDINLTTRGSDWYWAVCAVMTVATIAFIGTAWTKPRTDRIFHYITGGITMIAAISYFSMASNLGWTPIAVQFRRSDHRVAGVYREIFYVRYIDWFVTTPLLLMDLLLTAGMPWPTVLWVILVDWVMIVTGLVGALVKSSYKWGYFAFGCAALAYIVYQLAWEARIHANRIGNDVGRVFLACGTITLIVWICYPIAWGVCEGGNIIAPDSEAVFYGILDLLAKPVFGAILLWGHRNIDPARLGLRIRDVTEGPVYPEGPGSQKRSVNEPAAGAGANGTQNPVDVPVADTTAA
;
A
#
# COMPACT_ATOMS: atom_id res chain seq x y z
N MET A 1 43.60 -35.44 12.18
CA MET A 1 43.19 -35.07 10.81
C MET A 1 42.14 -34.00 10.98
N ASP A 2 42.55 -32.74 10.86
CA ASP A 2 41.63 -31.60 10.86
C ASP A 2 40.76 -31.71 9.60
N GLU A 3 39.44 -31.68 9.77
CA GLU A 3 38.52 -31.48 8.64
C GLU A 3 38.95 -30.20 7.91
N PRO A 4 39.06 -30.21 6.57
CA PRO A 4 39.41 -29.01 5.83
C PRO A 4 38.34 -27.95 6.09
N LYS A 5 38.69 -26.86 6.79
CA LYS A 5 37.83 -25.70 6.94
C LYS A 5 37.35 -25.28 5.54
N SER A 6 36.05 -25.44 5.30
CA SER A 6 35.37 -24.92 4.11
C SER A 6 35.86 -23.50 3.81
N LYS A 7 36.37 -23.26 2.60
CA LYS A 7 36.89 -21.95 2.19
C LYS A 7 35.77 -20.92 2.34
N ALA A 8 35.99 -19.88 3.16
CA ALA A 8 35.01 -18.82 3.38
C ALA A 8 34.59 -18.20 2.04
N LYS A 9 33.26 -18.14 1.81
CA LYS A 9 32.70 -17.51 0.60
C LYS A 9 33.08 -16.04 0.56
N SER A 10 33.43 -15.57 -0.63
CA SER A 10 33.86 -14.20 -0.90
C SER A 10 32.69 -13.33 -1.36
N VAL A 11 32.61 -12.11 -0.83
CA VAL A 11 31.55 -11.14 -1.14
C VAL A 11 32.18 -9.80 -1.52
N ILE A 12 31.74 -9.24 -2.64
CA ILE A 12 32.04 -7.84 -3.00
C ILE A 12 30.80 -6.99 -2.76
N VAL A 13 30.95 -5.90 -2.02
CA VAL A 13 29.91 -4.88 -1.83
C VAL A 13 30.30 -3.63 -2.63
N ILE A 14 29.44 -3.20 -3.55
CA ILE A 14 29.65 -2.01 -4.37
C ILE A 14 29.01 -0.80 -3.68
N GLY A 15 29.84 0.12 -3.20
CA GLY A 15 29.47 1.36 -2.53
C GLY A 15 29.53 1.26 -1.00
N ALA A 16 30.23 2.21 -0.38
CA ALA A 16 30.38 2.34 1.08
C ALA A 16 29.33 3.28 1.70
N GLY A 17 28.12 3.35 1.14
CA GLY A 17 26.98 3.98 1.80
C GLY A 17 26.51 3.18 3.02
N VAL A 18 25.61 3.76 3.83
CA VAL A 18 25.14 3.14 5.09
C VAL A 18 24.68 1.69 4.90
N GLY A 19 23.84 1.43 3.88
CA GLY A 19 23.34 0.08 3.59
C GLY A 19 24.47 -0.91 3.27
N GLY A 20 25.43 -0.50 2.43
CA GLY A 20 26.59 -1.30 2.04
C GLY A 20 27.52 -1.61 3.21
N VAL A 21 27.87 -0.59 4.01
CA VAL A 21 28.73 -0.76 5.19
C VAL A 21 28.08 -1.67 6.23
N ALA A 22 26.77 -1.49 6.49
CA ALA A 22 26.04 -2.31 7.45
C ALA A 22 25.93 -3.77 6.97
N THR A 23 25.62 -4.01 5.69
CA THR A 23 25.59 -5.37 5.12
C THR A 23 26.97 -6.02 5.18
N ALA A 24 28.03 -5.28 4.83
CA ALA A 24 29.40 -5.79 4.86
C ALA A 24 29.82 -6.25 6.27
N ALA A 25 29.54 -5.45 7.30
CA ALA A 25 29.84 -5.79 8.68
C ALA A 25 29.05 -7.04 9.14
N ARG A 26 27.76 -7.15 8.78
CA ARG A 26 26.92 -8.32 9.11
C ARG A 26 27.45 -9.60 8.45
N LEU A 27 27.80 -9.55 7.17
CA LEU A 27 28.32 -10.70 6.44
C LEU A 27 29.70 -11.12 6.94
N ALA A 28 30.58 -10.16 7.25
CA ALA A 28 31.87 -10.46 7.86
C ALA A 28 31.73 -11.12 9.23
N LYS A 29 30.80 -10.64 10.08
CA LYS A 29 30.49 -11.29 11.36
C LYS A 29 30.01 -12.73 11.19
N ALA A 30 29.29 -13.02 10.10
CA ALA A 30 28.84 -14.36 9.78
C ALA A 30 29.90 -15.26 9.11
N GLY A 31 31.15 -14.77 8.96
CA GLY A 31 32.29 -15.55 8.47
C GLY A 31 32.56 -15.44 6.96
N PHE A 32 31.90 -14.53 6.25
CA PHE A 32 32.23 -14.25 4.84
C PHE A 32 33.50 -13.40 4.73
N LYS A 33 34.27 -13.61 3.65
CA LYS A 33 35.36 -12.71 3.28
C LYS A 33 34.79 -11.54 2.47
N VAL A 34 34.73 -10.35 3.05
CA VAL A 34 34.05 -9.20 2.44
C VAL A 34 35.02 -8.11 2.01
N THR A 35 34.87 -7.63 0.78
CA THR A 35 35.55 -6.42 0.28
C THR A 35 34.50 -5.40 -0.16
N VAL A 36 34.60 -4.17 0.35
CA VAL A 36 33.77 -3.03 -0.05
C VAL A 36 34.56 -2.16 -1.02
N LEU A 37 33.96 -1.84 -2.17
CA LEU A 37 34.55 -0.98 -3.20
C LEU A 37 33.77 0.34 -3.23
N GLU A 38 34.45 1.46 -3.02
CA GLU A 38 33.85 2.80 -3.04
C GLU A 38 34.57 3.67 -4.02
N LYS A 39 33.82 4.36 -4.89
CA LYS A 39 34.41 5.22 -5.92
C LYS A 39 35.01 6.50 -5.34
N ASN A 40 34.42 7.00 -4.25
CA ASN A 40 34.91 8.20 -3.57
C ASN A 40 36.08 7.86 -2.63
N ASP A 41 36.82 8.88 -2.21
CA ASP A 41 37.90 8.79 -1.22
C ASP A 41 37.39 8.78 0.24
N PHE A 42 36.07 8.78 0.43
CA PHE A 42 35.40 8.77 1.74
C PHE A 42 34.23 7.77 1.77
N THR A 43 33.79 7.41 2.98
CA THR A 43 32.66 6.49 3.22
C THR A 43 31.37 7.23 3.57
N GLY A 44 30.23 6.54 3.50
CA GLY A 44 28.91 7.03 3.91
C GLY A 44 28.01 7.52 2.78
N GLY A 45 28.57 7.77 1.59
CA GLY A 45 27.81 8.28 0.45
C GLY A 45 27.11 9.59 0.82
N ARG A 46 25.77 9.65 0.67
CA ARG A 46 24.96 10.81 1.11
C ARG A 46 25.09 11.11 2.61
N CYS A 47 25.39 10.11 3.43
CA CYS A 47 25.64 10.27 4.87
C CYS A 47 27.13 10.57 5.11
N SER A 48 27.61 11.69 4.58
CA SER A 48 29.00 12.14 4.66
C SER A 48 29.10 13.56 5.21
N LEU A 49 30.32 14.01 5.48
CA LEU A 49 30.61 15.35 5.99
C LEU A 49 31.38 16.17 4.96
N ILE A 50 31.13 17.46 4.95
CA ILE A 50 31.98 18.47 4.30
C ILE A 50 32.71 19.23 5.40
N ASN A 51 34.02 19.44 5.25
CA ASN A 51 34.82 20.24 6.16
C ASN A 51 35.48 21.40 5.40
N HIS A 52 35.54 22.58 6.00
CA HIS A 52 36.18 23.76 5.45
C HIS A 52 36.63 24.65 6.61
N ASP A 53 37.93 24.96 6.77
CA ASP A 53 38.47 25.92 7.76
C ASP A 53 37.89 25.82 9.19
N GLY A 54 37.75 24.58 9.70
CA GLY A 54 37.20 24.32 11.04
C GLY A 54 35.67 24.30 11.12
N TYR A 55 34.97 24.55 10.01
CA TYR A 55 33.54 24.31 9.86
C TYR A 55 33.28 22.89 9.38
N ARG A 56 32.24 22.26 9.91
CA ARG A 56 31.75 20.93 9.54
C ARG A 56 30.27 21.00 9.17
N PHE A 57 29.91 20.34 8.07
CA PHE A 57 28.55 20.26 7.57
C PHE A 57 28.13 18.83 7.31
N ASP A 58 26.94 18.45 7.75
CA ASP A 58 26.30 17.21 7.34
C ASP A 58 25.83 17.33 5.89
N GLN A 59 26.41 16.54 4.98
CA GLN A 59 26.15 16.68 3.54
C GLN A 59 24.70 16.30 3.20
N GLY A 60 24.13 15.30 3.87
CA GLY A 60 22.77 14.80 3.62
C GLY A 60 21.90 14.74 4.88
N PRO A 61 21.86 13.60 5.59
CA PRO A 61 20.98 13.42 6.74
C PRO A 61 21.45 14.25 7.93
N SER A 62 20.50 14.95 8.57
CA SER A 62 20.73 15.74 9.79
C SER A 62 19.76 15.41 10.94
N LEU A 63 18.73 14.58 10.69
CA LEU A 63 17.74 14.18 11.68
C LEU A 63 17.81 12.67 11.91
N LEU A 64 18.21 12.25 13.11
CA LEU A 64 18.19 10.83 13.49
C LEU A 64 16.84 10.51 14.12
N LEU A 65 16.02 9.82 13.33
CA LEU A 65 14.72 9.25 13.73
C LEU A 65 14.82 7.74 13.81
N LEU A 66 13.86 7.11 14.49
CA LEU A 66 13.82 5.65 14.65
C LEU A 66 15.12 5.09 15.28
N PRO A 67 15.55 5.59 16.46
CA PRO A 67 16.82 5.22 17.09
C PRO A 67 16.97 3.71 17.31
N GLN A 68 15.87 2.97 17.43
CA GLN A 68 15.86 1.52 17.61
C GLN A 68 16.64 0.77 16.52
N PHE A 69 16.58 1.20 15.26
CA PHE A 69 17.31 0.52 14.18
C PHE A 69 18.83 0.72 14.31
N PHE A 70 19.25 1.86 14.86
CA PHE A 70 20.65 2.13 15.17
C PHE A 70 21.12 1.27 16.35
N HIS A 71 20.35 1.18 17.43
CA HIS A 71 20.67 0.27 18.53
C HIS A 71 20.74 -1.19 18.07
N GLU A 72 19.82 -1.61 17.20
CA GLU A 72 19.74 -2.97 16.68
C GLU A 72 20.98 -3.37 15.86
N ILE A 73 21.45 -2.54 14.93
CA ILE A 73 22.64 -2.90 14.12
C ILE A 73 23.89 -3.09 14.98
N PHE A 74 24.14 -2.21 15.96
CA PHE A 74 25.31 -2.35 16.83
C PHE A 74 25.18 -3.58 17.72
N ARG A 75 23.99 -3.86 18.25
CA ARG A 75 23.71 -5.09 19.01
C ARG A 75 23.92 -6.35 18.16
N ASP A 76 23.40 -6.35 16.94
CA ASP A 76 23.57 -7.46 15.99
C ASP A 76 25.05 -7.69 15.66
N LEU A 77 25.88 -6.66 15.73
CA LEU A 77 27.34 -6.74 15.58
C LEU A 77 28.09 -7.05 16.89
N GLY A 78 27.39 -7.19 18.02
CA GLY A 78 27.96 -7.57 19.31
C GLY A 78 28.54 -6.40 20.11
N THR A 79 28.04 -5.19 19.89
CA THR A 79 28.46 -3.95 20.56
C THR A 79 27.26 -3.04 20.82
N SER A 80 27.47 -1.77 21.16
CA SER A 80 26.41 -0.77 21.33
C SER A 80 26.87 0.60 20.81
N LEU A 81 25.93 1.53 20.59
CA LEU A 81 26.24 2.92 20.23
C LEU A 81 27.23 3.56 21.23
N SER A 82 26.98 3.39 22.53
CA SER A 82 27.83 3.94 23.58
C SER A 82 29.21 3.29 23.64
N ALA A 83 29.31 1.98 23.43
CA ALA A 83 30.59 1.26 23.40
C ALA A 83 31.47 1.68 22.22
N GLU A 84 30.88 2.06 21.09
CA GLU A 84 31.61 2.63 19.95
C GLU A 84 31.81 4.15 20.04
N GLY A 85 31.46 4.76 21.18
CA GLY A 85 31.64 6.20 21.42
C GLY A 85 30.74 7.09 20.57
N ILE A 86 29.51 6.66 20.28
CA ILE A 86 28.46 7.48 19.66
C ILE A 86 27.55 8.03 20.75
N GLU A 87 27.65 9.34 20.98
CA GLU A 87 26.74 10.08 21.85
C GLU A 87 25.62 10.69 21.00
N LEU A 88 24.37 10.37 21.34
CA LEU A 88 23.19 10.94 20.70
C LEU A 88 22.66 12.10 21.52
N LEU A 89 22.63 13.28 20.92
CA LEU A 89 22.14 14.51 21.51
C LEU A 89 20.68 14.73 21.08
N LYS A 90 19.80 15.08 22.02
CA LYS A 90 18.43 15.42 21.68
C LYS A 90 18.34 16.86 21.16
N CYS A 91 17.68 17.04 20.04
CA CYS A 91 17.39 18.37 19.50
C CYS A 91 16.15 18.93 20.22
N GLU A 92 16.34 19.98 21.01
CA GLU A 92 15.25 20.68 21.69
C GLU A 92 15.27 22.19 21.35
N PRO A 93 14.22 22.73 20.71
CA PRO A 93 13.06 22.01 20.16
C PRO A 93 13.45 21.07 19.01
N ASN A 94 12.51 20.21 18.58
CA ASN A 94 12.73 19.35 17.42
C ASN A 94 13.07 20.21 16.19
N TYR A 95 12.23 21.20 15.90
CA TYR A 95 12.50 22.27 14.93
C TYR A 95 11.50 23.43 15.05
N ASN A 96 11.87 24.57 14.47
CA ASN A 96 10.98 25.71 14.30
C ASN A 96 10.45 25.80 12.87
N ILE A 97 9.15 25.99 12.71
CA ILE A 97 8.51 26.32 11.43
C ILE A 97 8.24 27.81 11.38
N TRP A 98 8.65 28.49 10.31
CA TRP A 98 8.46 29.92 10.07
C TRP A 98 7.46 30.16 8.93
N PHE A 99 6.47 31.03 9.16
CA PHE A 99 5.43 31.39 8.19
C PHE A 99 5.69 32.77 7.53
N GLY A 100 4.98 33.07 6.43
CA GLY A 100 5.11 34.32 5.68
C GLY A 100 4.91 35.60 6.49
N ASP A 101 4.03 35.55 7.50
CA ASP A 101 3.77 36.67 8.41
C ASP A 101 4.84 36.88 9.50
N GLY A 102 5.94 36.10 9.46
CA GLY A 102 7.02 36.15 10.44
C GLY A 102 6.71 35.42 11.75
N SER A 103 5.51 34.87 11.93
CA SER A 103 5.20 34.00 13.06
C SER A 103 5.89 32.64 12.93
N SER A 104 6.03 31.94 14.06
CA SER A 104 6.66 30.63 14.11
C SER A 104 5.89 29.62 14.94
N PHE A 105 6.04 28.34 14.62
CA PHE A 105 5.56 27.21 15.42
C PHE A 105 6.76 26.37 15.88
N GLU A 106 6.96 26.26 17.19
CA GLU A 106 7.98 25.40 17.80
C GLU A 106 7.43 23.98 17.91
N LEU A 107 7.95 23.04 17.12
CA LEU A 107 7.61 21.63 17.23
C LEU A 107 8.47 20.99 18.33
N SER A 108 7.84 20.31 19.28
CA SER A 108 8.52 19.78 20.46
C SER A 108 7.89 18.46 20.94
N THR A 109 8.68 17.64 21.61
CA THR A 109 8.17 16.48 22.37
C THR A 109 7.49 16.91 23.68
N ASP A 110 7.67 18.16 24.12
CA ASP A 110 7.05 18.69 25.33
C ASP A 110 5.57 19.03 25.08
N LEU A 111 4.67 18.19 25.61
CA LEU A 111 3.23 18.35 25.46
C LEU A 111 2.70 19.65 26.07
N THR A 112 3.36 20.22 27.07
CA THR A 112 2.96 21.49 27.70
C THR A 112 3.20 22.65 26.74
N LYS A 113 4.36 22.66 26.08
CA LYS A 113 4.66 23.63 25.02
C LYS A 113 3.74 23.44 23.82
N MET A 114 3.56 22.21 23.37
CA MET A 114 2.70 21.88 22.25
C MET A 114 1.25 22.32 22.49
N LYS A 115 0.70 22.06 23.68
CA LYS A 115 -0.64 22.52 24.07
C LYS A 115 -0.80 24.03 23.88
N LYS A 116 0.11 24.81 24.46
CA LYS A 116 0.07 26.27 24.38
C LYS A 116 0.13 26.77 22.94
N SER A 117 1.04 26.23 22.13
CA SER A 117 1.22 26.63 20.73
C SER A 117 0.02 26.26 19.85
N ILE A 118 -0.57 25.08 20.07
CA ILE A 118 -1.72 24.59 19.31
C ILE A 118 -2.98 25.37 19.69
N GLU A 119 -3.26 25.54 20.97
CA GLU A 119 -4.45 26.27 21.43
C GLU A 119 -4.43 27.75 21.02
N ALA A 120 -3.23 28.34 20.90
CA ALA A 120 -3.06 29.70 20.38
C ALA A 120 -3.50 29.84 18.91
N ILE A 121 -3.45 28.76 18.11
CA ILE A 121 -3.78 28.77 16.67
C ILE A 121 -5.19 28.22 16.41
N GLU A 122 -5.58 27.14 17.09
CA GLU A 122 -6.83 26.39 16.85
C GLU A 122 -7.92 26.59 17.90
N GLY A 123 -7.65 27.36 18.95
CA GLY A 123 -8.51 27.48 20.12
C GLY A 123 -8.37 26.30 21.10
N LYS A 124 -9.13 26.36 22.21
CA LYS A 124 -9.00 25.44 23.36
C LYS A 124 -9.15 23.95 23.00
N ASP A 125 -9.97 23.64 22.01
CA ASP A 125 -10.22 22.25 21.59
C ASP A 125 -9.11 21.71 20.67
N GLY A 126 -8.19 22.56 20.20
CA GLY A 126 -7.13 22.18 19.27
C GLY A 126 -6.18 21.12 19.83
N PHE A 127 -5.87 21.18 21.12
CA PHE A 127 -4.95 20.23 21.74
C PHE A 127 -5.52 18.82 21.82
N GLU A 128 -6.81 18.66 22.11
CA GLU A 128 -7.47 17.35 22.11
C GLU A 128 -7.47 16.71 20.72
N ARG A 129 -7.69 17.51 19.67
CA ARG A 129 -7.60 17.04 18.29
C ARG A 129 -6.18 16.66 17.89
N TYR A 130 -5.18 17.38 18.37
CA TYR A 130 -3.77 17.01 18.21
C TYR A 130 -3.46 15.65 18.87
N LEU A 131 -3.94 15.41 20.10
CA LEU A 131 -3.77 14.10 20.75
C LEU A 131 -4.43 12.98 19.95
N SER A 132 -5.60 13.25 19.36
CA SER A 132 -6.29 12.31 18.48
C SER A 132 -5.50 12.00 17.19
N PHE A 133 -4.87 13.02 16.59
CA PHE A 133 -3.95 12.84 15.46
C PHE A 133 -2.71 12.03 15.85
N LEU A 134 -2.14 12.31 17.03
CA LEU A 134 -0.97 11.61 17.56
C LEU A 134 -1.29 10.14 17.83
N GLN A 135 -2.48 9.83 18.36
CA GLN A 135 -2.95 8.46 18.58
C GLN A 135 -3.10 7.68 17.27
N GLU A 136 -3.68 8.30 16.23
CA GLU A 136 -3.77 7.65 14.92
C GLU A 136 -2.37 7.43 14.31
N SER A 137 -1.51 8.43 14.41
CA SER A 137 -0.13 8.35 13.93
C SER A 137 0.70 7.30 14.67
N HIS A 138 0.46 7.10 15.97
CA HIS A 138 1.01 6.00 16.77
C HIS A 138 0.58 4.65 16.21
N ARG A 139 -0.71 4.49 15.89
CA ARG A 139 -1.22 3.26 15.29
C ARG A 139 -0.57 2.99 13.93
N HIS A 140 -0.40 4.02 13.10
CA HIS A 140 0.34 3.89 11.84
C HIS A 140 1.79 3.45 12.07
N TYR A 141 2.47 4.01 13.08
CA TYR A 141 3.82 3.63 13.48
C TYR A 141 3.93 2.17 13.89
N GLU A 142 3.14 1.72 14.88
CA GLU A 142 3.20 0.35 15.42
C GLU A 142 2.96 -0.69 14.33
N ILE A 143 1.90 -0.49 13.53
CA ILE A 143 1.56 -1.42 12.45
C ILE A 143 2.66 -1.43 11.38
N SER A 144 3.16 -0.26 10.98
CA SER A 144 4.21 -0.17 9.96
C SER A 144 5.53 -0.78 10.45
N ALA A 145 5.92 -0.52 11.69
CA ALA A 145 7.14 -1.08 12.28
C ALA A 145 7.07 -2.60 12.42
N ALA A 146 5.93 -3.14 12.89
CA ALA A 146 5.75 -4.57 13.12
C ALA A 146 5.60 -5.36 11.82
N TYR A 147 4.82 -4.86 10.86
CA TYR A 147 4.38 -5.65 9.71
C TYR A 147 5.02 -5.23 8.39
N VAL A 148 5.59 -4.03 8.28
CA VAL A 148 6.12 -3.49 7.02
C VAL A 148 7.65 -3.33 7.05
N LEU A 149 8.19 -2.48 7.93
CA LEU A 149 9.59 -2.04 7.86
C LEU A 149 10.61 -3.15 8.11
N ARG A 150 10.24 -4.19 8.87
CA ARG A 150 11.13 -5.30 9.26
C ARG A 150 11.06 -6.53 8.35
N ARG A 151 10.26 -6.50 7.28
CA ARG A 151 9.99 -7.71 6.49
C ARG A 151 10.26 -7.52 5.00
N ASN A 152 10.65 -8.61 4.34
CA ASN A 152 10.79 -8.66 2.89
C ASN A 152 9.45 -9.00 2.21
N PHE A 153 9.13 -8.31 1.12
CA PHE A 153 7.88 -8.48 0.35
C PHE A 153 8.18 -9.02 -1.06
N SER A 154 8.82 -10.18 -1.12
CA SER A 154 9.32 -10.78 -2.37
C SER A 154 8.23 -11.20 -3.38
N SER A 155 6.95 -11.24 -3.00
CA SER A 155 5.83 -11.57 -3.89
C SER A 155 4.51 -10.96 -3.42
N PHE A 156 3.54 -10.83 -4.34
CA PHE A 156 2.18 -10.38 -4.03
C PHE A 156 1.47 -11.26 -2.98
N LEU A 157 1.73 -12.56 -2.99
CA LEU A 157 1.18 -13.50 -1.99
C LEU A 157 1.77 -13.24 -0.60
N ASN A 158 3.04 -12.84 -0.51
CA ASN A 158 3.68 -12.44 0.74
C ASN A 158 3.17 -11.09 1.28
N MET A 159 2.50 -10.30 0.44
CA MET A 159 1.83 -9.04 0.81
C MET A 159 0.37 -9.27 1.25
N ALA A 160 -0.32 -10.27 0.70
CA ALA A 160 -1.71 -10.62 1.04
C ALA A 160 -1.83 -11.45 2.34
N ARG A 161 -1.14 -11.04 3.40
CA ARG A 161 -1.19 -11.71 4.70
C ARG A 161 -2.40 -11.26 5.52
N PRO A 162 -3.08 -12.15 6.25
CA PRO A 162 -4.26 -11.80 7.05
C PRO A 162 -4.01 -10.61 7.98
N GLU A 163 -2.85 -10.57 8.65
CA GLU A 163 -2.50 -9.50 9.58
C GLU A 163 -2.34 -8.15 8.87
N MET A 164 -1.81 -8.13 7.65
CA MET A 164 -1.68 -6.90 6.85
C MET A 164 -3.04 -6.45 6.30
N LEU A 165 -3.87 -7.40 5.86
CA LEU A 165 -5.21 -7.13 5.33
C LEU A 165 -6.16 -6.59 6.41
N LEU A 166 -6.14 -7.16 7.62
CA LEU A 166 -6.91 -6.68 8.77
C LEU A 166 -6.52 -5.24 9.15
N ASN A 167 -5.24 -4.89 9.01
CA ASN A 167 -4.73 -3.57 9.33
C ASN A 167 -4.81 -2.56 8.17
N LEU A 168 -5.24 -2.97 6.96
CA LEU A 168 -5.28 -2.10 5.78
C LEU A 168 -6.21 -0.90 5.99
N LEU A 169 -7.37 -1.13 6.61
CA LEU A 169 -8.32 -0.06 6.96
C LEU A 169 -7.74 0.89 8.01
N ALA A 170 -6.98 0.37 8.97
CA ALA A 170 -6.34 1.13 10.03
C ALA A 170 -5.19 2.02 9.54
N LEU A 171 -4.52 1.61 8.46
CA LEU A 171 -3.38 2.30 7.87
C LEU A 171 -3.78 3.46 6.94
N HIS A 172 -5.01 3.47 6.42
CA HIS A 172 -5.48 4.48 5.47
C HIS A 172 -4.53 4.72 4.25
N PRO A 173 -4.01 3.68 3.58
CA PRO A 173 -2.98 3.83 2.54
C PRO A 173 -3.48 4.54 1.26
N PHE A 174 -4.81 4.62 1.07
CA PHE A 174 -5.45 5.27 -0.09
C PHE A 174 -5.93 6.70 0.21
N GLN A 175 -5.67 7.24 1.40
CA GLN A 175 -5.94 8.64 1.74
C GLN A 175 -4.61 9.38 1.80
N SER A 176 -4.56 10.63 1.34
CA SER A 176 -3.37 11.45 1.53
C SER A 176 -3.26 11.94 2.97
N ILE A 177 -2.03 12.13 3.45
CA ILE A 177 -1.80 12.67 4.80
C ILE A 177 -2.44 14.05 4.98
N TRP A 178 -2.47 14.88 3.93
CA TRP A 178 -3.18 16.17 3.97
C TRP A 178 -4.68 16.00 4.21
N SER A 179 -5.32 15.12 3.43
CA SER A 179 -6.74 14.81 3.59
C SER A 179 -7.03 14.27 4.99
N ARG A 180 -6.14 13.42 5.51
CA ARG A 180 -6.28 12.84 6.85
C ARG A 180 -6.09 13.88 7.96
N ALA A 181 -5.04 14.69 7.88
CA ALA A 181 -4.76 15.77 8.82
C ALA A 181 -5.90 16.78 8.91
N SER A 182 -6.64 17.01 7.81
CA SER A 182 -7.77 17.94 7.79
C SER A 182 -8.93 17.57 8.72
N LYS A 183 -9.01 16.29 9.14
CA LYS A 183 -9.99 15.81 10.14
C LYS A 183 -9.67 16.29 11.56
N TYR A 184 -8.41 16.57 11.84
CA TYR A 184 -7.92 16.93 13.18
C TYR A 184 -7.61 18.42 13.29
N PHE A 185 -7.02 19.01 12.25
CA PHE A 185 -6.62 20.42 12.24
C PHE A 185 -7.56 21.23 11.35
N TRP A 186 -8.16 22.28 11.88
CA TRP A 186 -9.13 23.10 11.13
C TRP A 186 -8.45 24.26 10.40
N THR A 187 -7.40 24.81 11.00
CA THR A 187 -6.56 25.82 10.35
C THR A 187 -5.63 25.17 9.35
N GLU A 188 -5.44 25.85 8.22
CA GLU A 188 -4.46 25.42 7.23
C GLU A 188 -3.04 25.45 7.80
N ARG A 189 -2.76 26.41 8.70
CA ARG A 189 -1.47 26.57 9.36
C ARG A 189 -1.02 25.29 10.06
N LEU A 190 -1.87 24.66 10.90
CA LEU A 190 -1.49 23.40 11.55
C LEU A 190 -1.50 22.20 10.60
N ARG A 191 -2.35 22.19 9.56
CA ARG A 191 -2.26 21.16 8.51
C ARG A 191 -0.89 21.17 7.85
N ARG A 192 -0.34 22.35 7.53
CA ARG A 192 1.02 22.49 6.98
C ARG A 192 2.06 21.97 7.96
N VAL A 193 1.97 22.35 9.24
CA VAL A 193 2.88 21.89 10.31
C VAL A 193 2.98 20.36 10.35
N PHE A 194 1.84 19.67 10.43
CA PHE A 194 1.81 18.21 10.63
C PHE A 194 1.83 17.39 9.34
N THR A 195 2.00 18.01 8.17
CA THR A 195 2.09 17.29 6.89
C THR A 195 3.40 17.54 6.15
N PHE A 196 4.15 18.59 6.50
CA PHE A 196 5.43 18.90 5.85
C PHE A 196 6.47 17.76 5.96
N GLY A 197 6.38 16.93 7.00
CA GLY A 197 7.25 15.76 7.18
C GLY A 197 7.29 14.77 6.01
N THR A 198 6.33 14.80 5.07
CA THR A 198 6.40 13.99 3.85
C THR A 198 7.60 14.34 2.96
N MET A 199 8.18 15.53 3.13
CA MET A 199 9.42 15.91 2.46
C MET A 199 10.61 15.03 2.86
N TYR A 200 10.56 14.32 3.99
CA TYR A 200 11.60 13.35 4.35
C TYR A 200 11.64 12.17 3.38
N MET A 201 10.55 11.95 2.66
CA MET A 201 10.43 10.96 1.59
C MET A 201 10.44 11.59 0.19
N GLY A 202 10.60 12.91 0.11
CA GLY A 202 10.55 13.64 -1.15
C GLY A 202 9.21 13.43 -1.84
N MET A 203 8.10 13.65 -1.11
CA MET A 203 6.74 13.54 -1.62
C MET A 203 5.88 14.74 -1.24
N SER A 204 4.94 15.06 -2.12
CA SER A 204 3.85 15.99 -1.87
C SER A 204 2.90 15.48 -0.76
N PRO A 205 2.56 16.29 0.26
CA PRO A 205 1.61 15.88 1.31
C PRO A 205 0.19 15.67 0.78
N PHE A 206 -0.10 16.17 -0.42
CA PHE A 206 -1.40 16.00 -1.09
C PHE A 206 -1.55 14.62 -1.73
N ASP A 207 -0.42 13.92 -1.97
CA ASP A 207 -0.36 12.63 -2.68
C ASP A 207 0.21 11.51 -1.79
N ALA A 208 1.01 11.87 -0.78
CA ALA A 208 1.63 10.94 0.15
C ALA A 208 0.56 10.21 1.01
N PRO A 209 0.56 8.86 1.05
CA PRO A 209 -0.31 8.06 1.90
C PRO A 209 -0.31 8.49 3.37
N ALA A 210 -1.48 8.42 4.02
CA ALA A 210 -1.67 8.79 5.41
C ALA A 210 -0.84 7.93 6.39
N THR A 211 -0.44 6.71 5.99
CA THR A 211 0.49 5.86 6.74
C THR A 211 1.78 6.57 7.12
N TYR A 212 2.23 7.54 6.32
CA TYR A 212 3.45 8.29 6.59
C TYR A 212 3.35 9.26 7.77
N SER A 213 2.17 9.43 8.37
CA SER A 213 2.07 10.12 9.67
C SER A 213 2.85 9.39 10.78
N LEU A 214 3.28 8.14 10.56
CA LEU A 214 4.26 7.47 11.42
C LEU A 214 5.53 8.31 11.67
N LEU A 215 5.97 9.09 10.66
CA LEU A 215 7.18 9.92 10.79
C LEU A 215 6.93 11.07 11.78
N GLN A 216 5.75 11.68 11.71
CA GLN A 216 5.31 12.69 12.66
C GLN A 216 5.19 12.10 14.07
N TYR A 217 4.68 10.87 14.22
CA TYR A 217 4.69 10.20 15.52
C TYR A 217 6.11 10.05 16.06
N THR A 218 7.08 9.58 15.25
CA THR A 218 8.47 9.44 15.73
C THR A 218 9.08 10.76 16.16
N GLU A 219 8.88 11.85 15.41
CA GLU A 219 9.36 13.17 15.80
C GLU A 219 8.74 13.62 17.14
N LEU A 220 7.44 13.45 17.30
CA LEU A 220 6.69 13.99 18.45
C LEU A 220 6.80 13.13 19.72
N ALA A 221 6.98 11.82 19.57
CA ALA A 221 7.03 10.88 20.68
C ALA A 221 8.46 10.48 21.07
N GLU A 222 9.32 10.20 20.09
CA GLU A 222 10.71 9.76 20.33
C GLU A 222 11.69 10.95 20.32
N GLY A 223 11.35 12.02 19.58
CA GLY A 223 12.20 13.19 19.40
C GLY A 223 13.17 13.06 18.24
N ILE A 224 13.81 14.18 17.89
CA ILE A 224 14.90 14.22 16.91
C ILE A 224 16.22 14.12 17.65
N LEU A 225 17.08 13.20 17.22
CA LEU A 225 18.43 13.03 17.77
C LEU A 225 19.48 13.47 16.75
N TYR A 226 20.67 13.80 17.25
CA TYR A 226 21.85 14.17 16.48
C TYR A 226 23.10 13.50 17.06
N PRO A 227 23.87 12.71 16.27
CA PRO A 227 25.13 12.16 16.74
C PRO A 227 26.18 13.27 16.91
N ARG A 228 26.78 13.38 18.09
CA ARG A 228 27.92 14.30 18.29
C ARG A 228 29.02 13.97 17.27
N GLY A 229 29.57 15.00 16.62
CA GLY A 229 30.52 14.88 15.52
C GLY A 229 29.88 14.79 14.13
N GLY A 230 28.54 14.78 14.03
CA GLY A 230 27.81 14.69 12.77
C GLY A 230 27.31 13.28 12.45
N PHE A 231 26.37 13.21 11.50
CA PHE A 231 25.64 11.98 11.19
C PHE A 231 26.57 10.86 10.69
N HIS A 232 27.59 11.23 9.90
CA HIS A 232 28.59 10.28 9.38
C HIS A 232 29.28 9.46 10.49
N ARG A 233 29.34 9.97 11.73
CA ARG A 233 29.92 9.26 12.88
C ARG A 233 29.35 7.85 13.07
N VAL A 234 28.06 7.66 12.77
CA VAL A 234 27.42 6.34 12.79
C VAL A 234 28.05 5.41 11.75
N VAL A 235 28.23 5.88 10.51
CA VAL A 235 28.86 5.11 9.43
C VAL A 235 30.31 4.82 9.74
N GLU A 236 31.04 5.83 10.20
CA GLU A 236 32.46 5.70 10.57
C GLU A 236 32.66 4.58 11.60
N CYS A 237 31.83 4.51 12.64
CA CYS A 237 31.89 3.44 13.62
C CYS A 237 31.51 2.08 13.02
N LEU A 238 30.52 1.99 12.12
CA LEU A 238 30.20 0.74 11.43
C LEU A 238 31.36 0.26 10.54
N VAL A 239 32.09 1.17 9.88
CA VAL A 239 33.30 0.86 9.12
C VAL A 239 34.38 0.30 10.06
N LYS A 240 34.64 0.94 11.20
CA LYS A 240 35.61 0.46 12.20
C LYS A 240 35.24 -0.93 12.74
N VAL A 241 33.96 -1.16 13.05
CA VAL A 241 33.46 -2.48 13.44
C VAL A 241 33.69 -3.50 12.32
N GLY A 242 33.36 -3.16 11.07
CA GLY A 242 33.60 -4.00 9.90
C GLY A 242 35.08 -4.36 9.72
N GLN A 243 35.99 -3.40 9.85
CA GLN A 243 37.44 -3.64 9.79
C GLN A 243 37.92 -4.59 10.87
N ARG A 244 37.43 -4.45 12.12
CA ARG A 244 37.74 -5.41 13.21
C ARG A 244 37.24 -6.82 12.92
N LEU A 245 36.16 -6.95 12.15
CA LEU A 245 35.61 -8.22 11.67
C LEU A 245 36.28 -8.73 10.39
N GLY A 246 37.26 -8.00 9.83
CA GLY A 246 38.02 -8.41 8.65
C GLY A 246 37.47 -7.93 7.31
N VAL A 247 36.56 -6.95 7.28
CA VAL A 247 36.12 -6.30 6.04
C VAL A 247 37.26 -5.45 5.47
N GLU A 248 37.56 -5.63 4.19
CA GLU A 248 38.48 -4.79 3.44
C GLU A 248 37.71 -3.64 2.77
N TYR A 249 38.11 -2.39 2.99
CA TYR A 249 37.51 -1.22 2.32
C TYR A 249 38.51 -0.65 1.31
N ARG A 250 38.16 -0.65 0.03
CA ARG A 250 38.94 -0.03 -1.05
C ARG A 250 38.23 1.23 -1.53
N LEU A 251 38.73 2.37 -1.10
CA LEU A 251 38.24 3.69 -1.52
C LEU A 251 38.87 4.07 -2.87
N SER A 252 38.36 5.12 -3.50
CA SER A 252 38.82 5.58 -4.83
C SER A 252 38.87 4.47 -5.88
N THR A 253 37.99 3.47 -5.75
CA THR A 253 37.96 2.25 -6.56
C THR A 253 36.59 2.13 -7.22
N SER A 254 36.45 2.70 -8.41
CA SER A 254 35.19 2.64 -9.17
C SER A 254 35.01 1.28 -9.85
N VAL A 255 33.80 0.74 -9.76
CA VAL A 255 33.39 -0.48 -10.45
C VAL A 255 32.79 -0.09 -11.80
N GLN A 256 33.33 -0.66 -12.87
CA GLN A 256 32.84 -0.45 -14.23
C GLN A 256 31.65 -1.34 -14.55
N SER A 257 31.72 -2.63 -14.21
CA SER A 257 30.59 -3.57 -14.44
C SER A 257 30.62 -4.77 -13.49
N ILE A 258 29.46 -5.41 -13.33
CA ILE A 258 29.32 -6.68 -12.60
C ILE A 258 29.58 -7.81 -13.59
N SER A 259 30.52 -8.70 -13.25
CA SER A 259 30.89 -9.83 -14.10
C SER A 259 29.93 -11.00 -13.90
N ILE A 260 29.37 -11.48 -15.01
CA ILE A 260 28.35 -12.53 -15.04
C ILE A 260 28.87 -13.70 -15.87
N ASP A 261 28.86 -14.89 -15.29
CA ASP A 261 29.06 -16.12 -16.03
C ASP A 261 27.79 -16.46 -16.83
N LYS A 262 27.90 -16.38 -18.17
CA LYS A 262 26.78 -16.64 -19.08
C LYS A 262 26.26 -18.08 -19.00
N ALA A 263 27.11 -19.06 -18.69
CA ALA A 263 26.72 -20.46 -18.65
C ALA A 263 25.88 -20.78 -17.40
N THR A 264 26.28 -20.22 -16.25
CA THR A 264 25.61 -20.49 -14.97
C THR A 264 24.58 -19.43 -14.58
N GLN A 265 24.56 -18.28 -15.27
CA GLN A 265 23.79 -17.09 -14.91
C GLN A 265 24.07 -16.62 -13.47
N LYS A 266 25.30 -16.82 -12.99
CA LYS A 266 25.77 -16.38 -11.67
C LYS A 266 26.74 -15.21 -11.81
N THR A 267 26.75 -14.31 -10.83
CA THR A 267 27.86 -13.37 -10.71
C THR A 267 29.13 -14.09 -10.30
N ASN A 268 30.27 -13.70 -10.87
CA ASN A 268 31.59 -14.23 -10.51
C ASN A 268 32.58 -13.14 -10.08
N GLY A 269 32.11 -11.91 -9.88
CA GLY A 269 32.93 -10.78 -9.43
C GLY A 269 32.50 -9.45 -10.04
N VAL A 270 33.42 -8.50 -10.05
CA VAL A 270 33.25 -7.19 -10.68
C VAL A 270 34.48 -6.80 -11.50
N ILE A 271 34.28 -6.01 -12.54
CA ILE A 271 35.33 -5.41 -13.35
C ILE A 271 35.50 -3.96 -12.89
N LEU A 272 36.73 -3.58 -12.54
CA LEU A 272 37.08 -2.20 -12.17
C LEU A 272 37.26 -1.33 -13.42
N GLU A 273 37.31 -0.01 -13.26
CA GLU A 273 37.57 0.92 -14.38
C GLU A 273 38.90 0.69 -15.10
N ASP A 274 39.90 0.15 -14.42
CA ASP A 274 41.19 -0.23 -15.03
C ASP A 274 41.15 -1.56 -15.81
N GLY A 275 39.99 -2.21 -15.88
CA GLY A 275 39.77 -3.50 -16.53
C GLY A 275 40.09 -4.73 -15.66
N THR A 276 40.56 -4.54 -14.42
CA THR A 276 40.87 -5.65 -13.52
C THR A 276 39.60 -6.37 -13.07
N LEU A 277 39.57 -7.69 -13.23
CA LEU A 277 38.53 -8.54 -12.65
C LEU A 277 38.87 -8.86 -11.19
N LEU A 278 38.02 -8.42 -10.26
CA LEU A 278 38.03 -8.86 -8.88
C LEU A 278 37.02 -9.99 -8.68
N PRO A 279 37.46 -11.25 -8.49
CA PRO A 279 36.56 -12.39 -8.38
C PRO A 279 35.85 -12.41 -7.01
N ALA A 280 34.56 -12.78 -7.02
CA ALA A 280 33.78 -13.02 -5.82
C ALA A 280 32.64 -14.01 -6.07
N ASP A 281 32.24 -14.75 -5.04
CA ASP A 281 31.12 -15.69 -5.11
C ASP A 281 29.77 -14.96 -5.11
N ILE A 282 29.69 -13.81 -4.43
CA ILE A 282 28.49 -12.99 -4.24
C ILE A 282 28.82 -11.52 -4.48
N VAL A 283 27.92 -10.80 -5.13
CA VAL A 283 27.98 -9.35 -5.32
C VAL A 283 26.75 -8.69 -4.70
N VAL A 284 26.97 -7.66 -3.88
CA VAL A 284 25.90 -6.82 -3.30
C VAL A 284 26.08 -5.40 -3.81
N SER A 285 25.14 -4.87 -4.58
CA SER A 285 25.18 -3.46 -5.00
C SER A 285 24.44 -2.58 -3.99
N ASN A 286 25.15 -1.61 -3.43
CA ASN A 286 24.60 -0.49 -2.67
C ASN A 286 24.60 0.83 -3.46
N ALA A 287 25.08 0.81 -4.72
CA ALA A 287 24.85 1.90 -5.65
C ALA A 287 23.34 2.06 -5.91
N ASP A 288 22.93 3.22 -6.44
CA ASP A 288 21.53 3.39 -6.84
C ASP A 288 21.10 2.24 -7.77
N LEU A 289 19.89 1.74 -7.57
CA LEU A 289 19.42 0.55 -8.22
C LEU A 289 19.24 0.79 -9.73
N VAL A 290 18.67 1.93 -10.11
CA VAL A 290 18.49 2.28 -11.51
C VAL A 290 19.86 2.48 -12.16
N TYR A 291 20.80 3.10 -11.45
CA TYR A 291 22.20 3.18 -11.90
C TYR A 291 22.82 1.78 -12.11
N THR A 292 22.65 0.87 -11.15
CA THR A 292 23.19 -0.50 -11.21
C THR A 292 22.66 -1.24 -12.43
N TYR A 293 21.35 -1.20 -12.68
CA TYR A 293 20.72 -1.88 -13.83
C TYR A 293 21.13 -1.30 -15.18
N ASN A 294 21.40 0.01 -15.26
CA ASN A 294 21.68 0.68 -16.53
C ASN A 294 23.18 0.86 -16.83
N ASN A 295 24.06 0.82 -15.82
CA ASN A 295 25.49 1.09 -15.99
C ASN A 295 26.38 -0.09 -15.59
N LEU A 296 25.98 -0.89 -14.60
CA LEU A 296 26.81 -1.99 -14.10
C LEU A 296 26.39 -3.36 -14.64
N LEU A 297 25.25 -3.45 -15.32
CA LEU A 297 24.70 -4.68 -15.87
C LEU A 297 24.41 -4.54 -17.38
N PRO A 298 24.34 -5.66 -18.12
CA PRO A 298 23.88 -5.64 -19.50
C PRO A 298 22.48 -5.04 -19.62
N GLU A 299 22.26 -4.23 -20.65
CA GLU A 299 20.99 -3.54 -20.84
C GLU A 299 19.83 -4.52 -21.11
N THR A 300 18.71 -4.34 -20.40
CA THR A 300 17.51 -5.17 -20.55
C THR A 300 16.23 -4.32 -20.66
N PRO A 301 15.11 -4.89 -21.15
CA PRO A 301 13.82 -4.20 -21.12
C PRO A 301 13.39 -3.78 -19.71
N TYR A 302 13.76 -4.56 -18.69
CA TYR A 302 13.50 -4.20 -17.29
C TYR A 302 14.34 -3.02 -16.83
N ALA A 303 15.63 -2.98 -17.16
CA ALA A 303 16.49 -1.82 -16.87
C ALA A 303 15.91 -0.53 -17.46
N ARG A 304 15.47 -0.57 -18.74
CA ARG A 304 14.79 0.56 -19.39
C ARG A 304 13.47 0.95 -18.74
N SER A 305 12.69 -0.01 -18.23
CA SER A 305 11.43 0.29 -17.55
C SER A 305 11.65 0.90 -16.17
N LEU A 306 12.74 0.53 -15.47
CA LEU A 306 13.15 1.16 -14.21
C LEU A 306 13.46 2.65 -14.38
N SER A 307 14.18 3.04 -15.44
CA SER A 307 14.51 4.45 -15.71
C SER A 307 13.28 5.33 -15.98
N LYS A 308 12.16 4.70 -16.39
CA LYS A 308 10.87 5.39 -16.60
C LYS A 308 10.02 5.53 -15.33
N ARG A 309 10.38 4.86 -14.23
CA ARG A 309 9.65 5.00 -12.97
C ARG A 309 9.82 6.42 -12.40
N GLU A 310 8.80 6.85 -11.66
CA GLU A 310 8.84 8.10 -10.91
C GLU A 310 9.98 8.08 -9.88
N ALA A 311 10.77 9.14 -9.87
CA ALA A 311 11.82 9.37 -8.88
C ALA A 311 11.34 10.38 -7.83
N SER A 312 11.99 10.41 -6.66
CA SER A 312 11.78 11.47 -5.68
C SER A 312 12.20 12.84 -6.24
N CYS A 313 11.89 13.91 -5.51
CA CYS A 313 12.53 15.20 -5.78
C CYS A 313 14.05 15.13 -5.62
N SER A 314 14.73 16.16 -6.12
CA SER A 314 16.14 16.43 -5.82
C SER A 314 16.25 17.64 -4.87
N SER A 315 17.47 18.15 -4.66
CA SER A 315 17.71 19.37 -3.89
C SER A 315 18.82 20.24 -4.48
N ILE A 316 18.70 21.54 -4.24
CA ILE A 316 19.82 22.47 -4.21
C ILE A 316 20.18 22.64 -2.73
N SER A 317 21.44 22.38 -2.38
CA SER A 317 21.91 22.49 -0.99
C SER A 317 23.08 23.46 -0.89
N PHE A 318 22.99 24.40 0.04
CA PHE A 318 24.03 25.37 0.35
C PHE A 318 24.68 25.02 1.69
N TYR A 319 26.00 25.11 1.75
CA TYR A 319 26.79 24.93 2.98
C TYR A 319 27.56 26.22 3.22
N TRP A 320 27.12 26.98 4.23
CA TRP A 320 27.62 28.31 4.53
C TRP A 320 28.42 28.34 5.82
N SER A 321 29.68 28.76 5.70
CA SER A 321 30.50 29.18 6.84
C SER A 321 30.05 30.58 7.26
N ILE A 322 29.46 30.74 8.45
CA ILE A 322 28.90 32.01 8.91
C ILE A 322 29.82 32.63 9.96
N SER A 323 30.25 33.87 9.71
CA SER A 323 31.22 34.62 10.53
C SER A 323 30.80 34.88 11.98
N ARG A 324 29.50 34.78 12.29
CA ARG A 324 28.96 34.97 13.63
C ARG A 324 27.73 34.10 13.88
N ARG A 325 27.45 33.83 15.15
CA ARG A 325 26.22 33.15 15.56
C ARG A 325 24.95 33.91 15.15
N VAL A 326 23.93 33.17 14.71
CA VAL A 326 22.57 33.67 14.42
C VAL A 326 21.58 33.16 15.48
N PRO A 327 21.32 33.90 16.57
CA PRO A 327 20.63 33.35 17.75
C PRO A 327 19.18 32.89 17.52
N LYS A 328 18.49 33.44 16.51
CA LYS A 328 17.09 33.07 16.21
C LYS A 328 16.96 31.71 15.51
N LEU A 329 18.03 31.22 14.89
CA LEU A 329 18.03 29.90 14.25
C LEU A 329 18.37 28.83 15.30
N GLN A 330 17.50 27.83 15.41
CA GLN A 330 17.75 26.64 16.23
C GLN A 330 18.50 25.58 15.40
N ALA A 331 18.75 24.40 15.98
CA ALA A 331 19.43 23.31 15.26
C ALA A 331 18.73 22.94 13.95
N HIS A 332 17.40 23.04 13.91
CA HIS A 332 16.57 22.71 12.76
C HIS A 332 15.47 23.77 12.59
N ASN A 333 15.32 24.28 11.36
CA ASN A 333 14.35 25.31 11.02
C ASN A 333 13.75 25.02 9.65
N ILE A 334 12.47 25.30 9.46
CA ILE A 334 11.75 25.13 8.21
C ILE A 334 11.08 26.45 7.88
N PHE A 335 11.30 26.96 6.67
CA PHE A 335 10.63 28.15 6.15
C PHE A 335 9.63 27.69 5.10
N LEU A 336 8.33 27.85 5.39
CA LEU A 336 7.26 27.39 4.51
C LEU A 336 6.88 28.46 3.49
N ALA A 337 6.64 28.01 2.25
CA ALA A 337 6.02 28.83 1.21
C ALA A 337 4.58 29.21 1.60
N ASP A 338 4.15 30.41 1.21
CA ASP A 338 2.77 30.84 1.43
C ASP A 338 1.82 30.09 0.48
N GLU A 339 2.20 29.96 -0.78
CA GLU A 339 1.54 29.11 -1.80
C GLU A 339 1.99 27.64 -1.66
N TYR A 340 1.54 27.01 -0.58
CA TYR A 340 2.02 25.69 -0.16
C TYR A 340 1.81 24.63 -1.26
N ARG A 341 0.60 24.50 -1.81
CA ARG A 341 0.29 23.47 -2.83
C ARG A 341 1.03 23.71 -4.15
N GLU A 342 1.06 24.94 -4.63
CA GLU A 342 1.73 25.35 -5.86
C GLU A 342 3.24 25.06 -5.78
N SER A 343 3.83 25.19 -4.59
CA SER A 343 5.24 24.85 -4.36
C SER A 343 5.51 23.35 -4.59
N PHE A 344 4.67 22.46 -4.07
CA PHE A 344 4.78 21.02 -4.33
C PHE A 344 4.50 20.68 -5.80
N ASP A 345 3.48 21.28 -6.41
CA ASP A 345 3.16 21.05 -7.82
C ASP A 345 4.33 21.45 -8.75
N SER A 346 5.06 22.51 -8.41
CA SER A 346 6.24 22.94 -9.17
C SER A 346 7.38 21.92 -9.09
N ILE A 347 7.62 21.34 -7.91
CA ILE A 347 8.66 20.32 -7.69
C ILE A 347 8.28 18.99 -8.37
N PHE A 348 7.06 18.50 -8.11
CA PHE A 348 6.68 17.12 -8.40
C PHE A 348 5.98 16.94 -9.75
N LYS A 349 5.30 17.97 -10.27
CA LYS A 349 4.58 17.89 -11.55
C LYS A 349 5.31 18.65 -12.66
N LYS A 350 5.88 19.81 -12.36
CA LYS A 350 6.61 20.64 -13.34
C LYS A 350 8.11 20.34 -13.39
N HIS A 351 8.65 19.66 -12.37
CA HIS A 351 10.07 19.39 -12.21
C HIS A 351 10.96 20.66 -12.23
N LEU A 352 10.48 21.73 -11.60
CA LEU A 352 11.19 23.00 -11.47
C LEU A 352 11.40 23.36 -9.99
N ILE A 353 12.04 24.51 -9.73
CA ILE A 353 12.02 25.17 -8.42
C ILE A 353 10.72 25.99 -8.32
N PRO A 354 10.05 26.02 -7.16
CA PRO A 354 8.95 26.97 -6.91
C PRO A 354 9.42 28.42 -7.04
N THR A 355 8.51 29.34 -7.34
CA THR A 355 8.80 30.79 -7.29
C THR A 355 9.14 31.24 -5.87
N GLU A 356 8.43 30.69 -4.89
CA GLU A 356 8.72 30.83 -3.46
C GLU A 356 8.93 29.44 -2.87
N PRO A 357 10.17 28.91 -2.88
CA PRO A 357 10.42 27.58 -2.35
C PRO A 357 10.29 27.54 -0.83
N SER A 358 9.68 26.47 -0.31
CA SER A 358 9.91 26.09 1.09
C SER A 358 11.34 25.57 1.21
N PHE A 359 12.05 25.89 2.29
CA PHE A 359 13.42 25.42 2.50
C PHE A 359 13.70 25.08 3.96
N TYR A 360 14.63 24.16 4.14
CA TYR A 360 15.08 23.67 5.44
C TYR A 360 16.45 24.24 5.77
N VAL A 361 16.65 24.67 7.02
CA VAL A 361 17.91 25.22 7.53
C VAL A 361 18.35 24.42 8.75
N ASN A 362 19.49 23.74 8.64
CA ASN A 362 20.18 23.08 9.73
C ASN A 362 21.35 23.94 10.22
N VAL A 363 21.48 24.06 11.54
CA VAL A 363 22.58 24.76 12.19
C VAL A 363 23.22 23.81 13.20
N PRO A 364 24.10 22.88 12.77
CA PRO A 364 24.60 21.80 13.64
C PRO A 364 25.37 22.32 14.85
N SER A 365 25.98 23.51 14.75
CA SER A 365 26.67 24.20 15.85
C SER A 365 25.76 24.54 17.05
N ARG A 366 24.43 24.48 16.89
CA ARG A 366 23.46 24.71 17.97
C ARG A 366 23.37 23.53 18.93
N VAL A 367 23.44 22.31 18.40
CA VAL A 367 23.37 21.07 19.19
C VAL A 367 24.77 20.52 19.49
N ASP A 368 25.71 20.72 18.57
CA ASP A 368 27.10 20.31 18.71
C ASP A 368 28.06 21.46 18.37
N PRO A 369 28.61 22.16 19.38
CA PRO A 369 29.51 23.29 19.18
C PRO A 369 30.76 22.98 18.36
N SER A 370 31.16 21.70 18.24
CA SER A 370 32.32 21.31 17.42
C SER A 370 32.08 21.45 15.90
N ALA A 371 30.85 21.74 15.48
CA ALA A 371 30.53 21.89 14.06
C ALA A 371 31.02 23.22 13.46
N ALA A 372 31.39 24.21 14.26
CA ALA A 372 31.89 25.50 13.79
C ALA A 372 32.93 26.09 14.76
N PRO A 373 33.80 27.01 14.31
CA PRO A 373 34.68 27.76 15.20
C PRO A 373 33.92 28.53 16.29
N GLU A 374 34.61 28.87 17.37
CA GLU A 374 34.01 29.61 18.48
C GLU A 374 33.40 30.94 18.01
N GLY A 375 32.19 31.26 18.48
CA GLY A 375 31.46 32.47 18.10
C GLY A 375 30.86 32.48 16.69
N LYS A 376 31.03 31.40 15.91
CA LYS A 376 30.56 31.26 14.53
C LYS A 376 29.47 30.20 14.38
N ASP A 377 28.88 30.08 13.18
CA ASP A 377 27.91 29.04 12.84
C ASP A 377 28.27 28.34 11.52
N SER A 378 27.99 27.04 11.47
CA SER A 378 27.86 26.29 10.22
C SER A 378 26.38 26.27 9.88
N ILE A 379 26.00 26.62 8.64
CA ILE A 379 24.61 26.55 8.19
C ILE A 379 24.52 25.66 6.96
N VAL A 380 23.59 24.70 6.98
CA VAL A 380 23.20 23.93 5.80
C VAL A 380 21.78 24.31 5.41
N VAL A 381 21.59 24.76 4.19
CA VAL A 381 20.26 25.07 3.65
C VAL A 381 19.92 24.09 2.54
N LEU A 382 18.75 23.45 2.63
CA LEU A 382 18.25 22.51 1.62
C LEU A 382 16.96 23.06 1.01
N VAL A 383 17.00 23.24 -0.32
CA VAL A 383 15.86 23.68 -1.14
C VAL A 383 15.42 22.51 -2.02
N PRO A 384 14.22 21.95 -1.79
CA PRO A 384 13.68 20.90 -2.65
C PRO A 384 13.38 21.42 -4.06
N VAL A 385 13.76 20.65 -5.08
CA VAL A 385 13.57 20.98 -6.50
C VAL A 385 13.20 19.73 -7.30
N GLY A 386 12.67 19.92 -8.51
CA GLY A 386 12.50 18.80 -9.45
C GLY A 386 13.80 18.02 -9.69
N HIS A 387 13.69 16.72 -9.97
CA HIS A 387 14.84 15.92 -10.39
C HIS A 387 15.26 16.28 -11.83
N LEU A 388 16.44 15.85 -12.26
CA LEU A 388 16.90 16.05 -13.64
C LEU A 388 15.95 15.39 -14.64
N LEU A 389 15.61 16.12 -15.70
CA LEU A 389 14.90 15.56 -16.85
C LEU A 389 15.90 14.87 -17.79
N SER A 390 15.45 13.87 -18.55
CA SER A 390 16.32 13.17 -19.49
C SER A 390 16.63 14.08 -20.69
N ASP A 391 17.84 14.63 -20.75
CA ASP A 391 18.33 15.41 -21.88
C ASP A 391 18.37 14.58 -23.17
N LYS A 392 17.76 15.10 -24.24
CA LYS A 392 18.08 14.67 -25.63
C LYS A 392 19.21 15.49 -26.27
N SER A 393 19.71 16.53 -25.59
CA SER A 393 20.83 17.35 -26.07
C SER A 393 21.75 17.69 -24.91
N GLY A 394 22.91 17.03 -24.84
CA GLY A 394 23.96 17.28 -23.84
C GLY A 394 24.66 18.64 -24.03
N THR A 395 23.92 19.74 -24.01
CA THR A 395 24.47 21.10 -24.07
C THR A 395 24.05 21.88 -22.83
N HIS A 396 24.96 21.99 -21.87
CA HIS A 396 24.88 22.85 -20.68
C HIS A 396 24.96 24.37 -21.00
N ARG A 397 24.53 24.79 -22.19
CA ARG A 397 24.36 26.20 -22.54
C ARG A 397 23.10 26.29 -23.39
N GLY A 398 22.06 26.86 -22.81
CA GLY A 398 20.82 27.13 -23.52
C GLY A 398 21.09 27.99 -24.74
N MET A 399 20.93 27.41 -25.93
CA MET A 399 20.46 28.10 -27.13
C MET A 399 20.14 27.05 -28.20
N SER A 400 18.87 26.67 -28.29
CA SER A 400 18.31 26.17 -29.54
C SER A 400 16.91 26.74 -29.72
N LYS A 401 16.84 27.83 -30.50
CA LYS A 401 15.63 28.16 -31.24
C LYS A 401 15.49 27.09 -32.33
N SER A 402 14.50 26.21 -32.21
CA SER A 402 13.95 25.52 -33.36
C SER A 402 12.43 25.50 -33.25
N ALA A 403 11.82 26.47 -33.93
CA ALA A 403 10.40 26.49 -34.22
C ALA A 403 10.09 25.37 -35.22
N ASN A 404 9.17 24.47 -34.84
CA ASN A 404 8.14 23.83 -35.67
C ASN A 404 7.85 22.40 -35.20
N SER A 405 6.94 22.27 -34.23
CA SER A 405 6.09 21.09 -34.09
C SER A 405 4.86 21.47 -33.29
N THR A 406 3.70 21.40 -33.95
CA THR A 406 2.35 21.58 -33.40
C THR A 406 1.98 20.40 -32.50
N GLU A 407 2.56 20.34 -31.31
CA GLU A 407 2.02 19.67 -30.13
C GLU A 407 2.34 20.56 -28.93
N LYS A 408 1.38 20.76 -28.02
CA LYS A 408 1.58 21.50 -26.76
C LYS A 408 2.56 20.75 -25.85
N ALA A 409 3.84 20.78 -26.16
CA ALA A 409 4.90 20.47 -25.22
C ALA A 409 5.12 21.71 -24.35
N VAL A 410 4.82 21.61 -23.05
CA VAL A 410 5.29 22.60 -22.08
C VAL A 410 6.80 22.50 -22.09
N ASN A 411 7.48 23.50 -22.66
CA ASN A 411 8.93 23.57 -22.69
C ASN A 411 9.41 23.73 -21.23
N THR A 412 9.88 22.64 -20.63
CA THR A 412 10.33 22.53 -19.22
C THR A 412 11.85 22.50 -19.17
N ASP A 413 12.49 23.46 -19.84
CA ASP A 413 13.95 23.58 -19.80
C ASP A 413 14.39 23.96 -18.37
N GLN A 414 15.24 23.12 -17.77
CA GLN A 414 15.79 23.35 -16.43
C GLN A 414 17.07 24.20 -16.52
N ASP A 415 16.94 25.51 -16.31
CA ASP A 415 18.10 26.41 -16.15
C ASP A 415 18.59 26.40 -14.70
N TRP A 416 19.56 25.53 -14.43
CA TRP A 416 20.07 25.30 -13.09
C TRP A 416 20.80 26.49 -12.49
N ASP A 417 21.50 27.30 -13.28
CA ASP A 417 22.22 28.49 -12.78
C ASP A 417 21.23 29.55 -12.29
N SER A 418 20.16 29.77 -13.07
CA SER A 418 19.05 30.64 -12.68
C SER A 418 18.31 30.10 -11.46
N MET A 419 18.07 28.79 -11.39
CA MET A 419 17.40 28.15 -10.25
C MET A 419 18.23 28.24 -8.96
N VAL A 420 19.55 28.08 -9.03
CA VAL A 420 20.47 28.25 -7.89
C VAL A 420 20.48 29.70 -7.42
N SER A 421 20.54 30.65 -8.36
CA SER A 421 20.51 32.08 -8.05
C SER A 421 19.21 32.48 -7.36
N LEU A 422 18.07 32.04 -7.89
CA LEU A 422 16.75 32.24 -7.31
C LEU A 422 16.65 31.62 -5.91
N ALA A 423 17.13 30.39 -5.73
CA ALA A 423 17.13 29.72 -4.43
C ALA A 423 17.92 30.54 -3.40
N ARG A 424 19.14 30.95 -3.75
CA ARG A 424 20.02 31.73 -2.87
C ARG A 424 19.39 33.06 -2.46
N GLU A 425 18.88 33.83 -3.43
CA GLU A 425 18.21 35.10 -3.18
C GLU A 425 16.96 34.92 -2.31
N THR A 426 16.14 33.91 -2.59
CA THR A 426 14.91 33.65 -1.84
C THR A 426 15.22 33.26 -0.39
N ILE A 427 16.25 32.46 -0.14
CA ILE A 427 16.66 32.10 1.23
C ILE A 427 17.03 33.36 2.01
N ILE A 428 17.92 34.19 1.46
CA ILE A 428 18.43 35.39 2.14
C ILE A 428 17.29 36.36 2.43
N THR A 429 16.48 36.69 1.42
CA THR A 429 15.36 37.64 1.54
C THR A 429 14.29 37.12 2.50
N THR A 430 13.96 35.83 2.46
CA THR A 430 12.98 35.22 3.36
C THR A 430 13.45 35.22 4.82
N ILE A 431 14.71 34.88 5.07
CA ILE A 431 15.31 34.91 6.41
C ILE A 431 15.34 36.36 6.93
N GLN A 432 15.75 37.32 6.10
CA GLN A 432 15.72 38.72 6.48
C GLN A 432 14.31 39.20 6.82
N ALA A 433 13.31 38.87 6.00
CA ALA A 433 11.92 39.28 6.21
C ALA A 433 11.30 38.65 7.46
N ARG A 434 11.50 37.35 7.68
CA ARG A 434 10.80 36.60 8.75
C ARG A 434 11.52 36.62 10.09
N ILE A 435 12.86 36.68 10.10
CA ILE A 435 13.64 36.69 11.34
C ILE A 435 14.44 37.99 11.57
N GLY A 436 14.46 38.91 10.61
CA GLY A 436 15.13 40.22 10.76
C GLY A 436 16.66 40.15 10.69
N VAL A 437 17.22 39.12 10.06
CA VAL A 437 18.67 38.93 9.92
C VAL A 437 19.04 38.79 8.45
N ASP A 438 19.85 39.69 7.93
CA ASP A 438 20.51 39.52 6.63
C ASP A 438 21.73 38.61 6.79
N LEU A 439 21.72 37.46 6.12
CA LEU A 439 22.81 36.50 6.13
C LEU A 439 23.93 36.84 5.14
N SER A 440 23.65 37.65 4.12
CA SER A 440 24.60 37.97 3.04
C SER A 440 25.97 38.44 3.54
N PRO A 441 26.06 39.42 4.46
CA PRO A 441 27.36 39.89 4.96
C PRO A 441 28.05 38.90 5.91
N LEU A 442 27.36 37.83 6.30
CA LEU A 442 27.86 36.86 7.27
C LEU A 442 28.46 35.61 6.61
N ILE A 443 28.15 35.35 5.34
CA ILE A 443 28.67 34.20 4.60
C ILE A 443 30.14 34.44 4.26
N GLU A 444 31.05 33.72 4.92
CA GLU A 444 32.49 33.74 4.66
C GLU A 444 32.86 32.83 3.48
N HIS A 445 32.17 31.70 3.36
CA HIS A 445 32.40 30.70 2.33
C HIS A 445 31.09 29.96 1.99
N GLU A 446 30.94 29.57 0.74
CA GLU A 446 29.76 28.91 0.20
C GLU A 446 30.15 27.70 -0.65
N ILE A 447 29.57 26.54 -0.33
CA ILE A 447 29.63 25.32 -1.15
C ILE A 447 28.21 25.00 -1.59
N ILE A 448 28.04 24.55 -2.84
CA ILE A 448 26.72 24.23 -3.42
C ILE A 448 26.73 22.81 -3.96
N ASN A 449 25.71 22.03 -3.61
CA ASN A 449 25.37 20.79 -4.29
C ASN A 449 24.07 20.98 -5.09
N THR A 450 24.10 20.64 -6.36
CA THR A 450 22.94 20.63 -7.25
C THR A 450 22.56 19.20 -7.63
N PRO A 451 21.44 18.98 -8.34
CA PRO A 451 21.07 17.64 -8.82
C PRO A 451 22.15 16.96 -9.68
N TYR A 452 22.98 17.72 -10.41
CA TYR A 452 24.16 17.18 -11.09
C TYR A 452 25.22 16.71 -10.09
N THR A 453 25.53 17.48 -9.06
CA THR A 453 26.45 17.05 -8.01
C THR A 453 25.97 15.75 -7.34
N TRP A 454 24.66 15.64 -7.07
CA TRP A 454 24.06 14.43 -6.50
C TRP A 454 24.17 13.22 -7.43
N LYS A 455 23.92 13.42 -8.73
CA LYS A 455 24.06 12.38 -9.77
C LYS A 455 25.51 11.93 -9.89
N ASP A 456 26.43 12.87 -10.07
CA ASP A 456 27.81 12.57 -10.45
C ASP A 456 28.63 12.10 -9.25
N LYS A 457 28.44 12.66 -8.05
CA LYS A 457 29.19 12.26 -6.85
C LYS A 457 28.71 10.94 -6.26
N PHE A 458 27.41 10.63 -6.37
CA PHE A 458 26.80 9.48 -5.68
C PHE A 458 26.10 8.47 -6.61
N ASN A 459 26.22 8.63 -7.93
CA ASN A 459 25.58 7.77 -8.93
C ASN A 459 24.05 7.72 -8.79
N LEU A 460 23.41 8.81 -8.37
CA LEU A 460 21.96 8.85 -8.17
C LEU A 460 21.25 9.09 -9.48
N ASP A 461 20.34 8.19 -9.85
CA ASP A 461 19.51 8.36 -11.05
C ASP A 461 18.73 9.68 -10.98
N LYS A 462 18.76 10.44 -12.08
CA LYS A 462 18.17 11.79 -12.20
C LYS A 462 18.62 12.79 -11.12
N GLY A 463 19.71 12.51 -10.40
CA GLY A 463 20.11 13.31 -9.24
C GLY A 463 19.10 13.25 -8.08
N ALA A 464 18.19 12.27 -8.05
CA ALA A 464 17.14 12.17 -7.04
C ALA A 464 17.73 11.78 -5.67
N ILE A 465 17.61 12.69 -4.69
CA ILE A 465 18.31 12.53 -3.40
C ILE A 465 17.72 11.45 -2.49
N LEU A 466 16.55 10.89 -2.83
CA LEU A 466 15.88 9.81 -2.10
C LEU A 466 15.56 8.57 -2.96
N GLY A 467 16.07 8.53 -4.21
CA GLY A 467 15.93 7.41 -5.14
C GLY A 467 14.54 7.31 -5.79
N LEU A 468 14.09 6.08 -6.09
CA LEU A 468 12.72 5.83 -6.59
C LEU A 468 11.68 6.37 -5.61
N SER A 469 10.62 6.99 -6.15
CA SER A 469 9.54 7.59 -5.36
C SER A 469 8.88 6.58 -4.41
N HIS A 470 8.16 7.07 -3.41
CA HIS A 470 7.45 6.25 -2.42
C HIS A 470 5.93 6.29 -2.62
N SER A 471 5.51 6.48 -3.88
CA SER A 471 4.12 6.31 -4.30
C SER A 471 3.68 4.85 -4.12
N PHE A 472 2.37 4.62 -4.06
CA PHE A 472 1.80 3.30 -3.79
C PHE A 472 2.36 2.18 -4.69
N PHE A 473 2.63 2.47 -5.97
CA PHE A 473 3.18 1.52 -6.94
C PHE A 473 4.72 1.42 -6.93
N ASN A 474 5.41 2.09 -6.02
CA ASN A 474 6.86 2.02 -5.84
C ASN A 474 7.28 1.61 -4.42
N VAL A 475 6.36 1.07 -3.62
CA VAL A 475 6.61 0.52 -2.27
C VAL A 475 6.22 -0.96 -2.18
N LEU A 476 6.62 -1.63 -1.11
CA LEU A 476 6.31 -3.04 -0.83
C LEU A 476 6.66 -3.95 -2.04
N SER A 477 5.79 -4.89 -2.41
CA SER A 477 5.99 -5.81 -3.53
C SER A 477 6.10 -5.15 -4.90
N PHE A 478 5.73 -3.87 -5.04
CA PHE A 478 5.90 -3.13 -6.28
C PHE A 478 7.28 -2.46 -6.39
N ARG A 479 8.00 -2.30 -5.27
CA ARG A 479 9.40 -1.85 -5.25
C ARG A 479 10.30 -3.00 -5.72
N PRO A 480 11.39 -2.73 -6.46
CA PRO A 480 12.32 -3.77 -6.85
C PRO A 480 12.89 -4.53 -5.64
N GLY A 481 12.97 -5.86 -5.77
CA GLY A 481 13.41 -6.75 -4.71
C GLY A 481 14.90 -6.64 -4.37
N THR A 482 15.28 -7.28 -3.27
CA THR A 482 16.65 -7.31 -2.72
C THR A 482 17.60 -8.26 -3.45
N GLN A 483 17.13 -9.01 -4.44
CA GLN A 483 17.90 -9.97 -5.23
C GLN A 483 17.52 -9.86 -6.71
N HIS A 484 18.49 -10.02 -7.60
CA HIS A 484 18.23 -10.03 -9.04
C HIS A 484 17.44 -11.30 -9.44
N SER A 485 16.41 -11.14 -10.28
CA SER A 485 15.51 -12.25 -10.66
C SER A 485 16.20 -13.29 -11.55
N GLN A 486 17.02 -12.83 -12.50
CA GLN A 486 17.78 -13.68 -13.43
C GLN A 486 19.16 -14.07 -12.90
N PHE A 487 20.01 -13.11 -12.53
CA PHE A 487 21.39 -13.38 -12.11
C PHE A 487 21.46 -13.81 -10.64
N LYS A 488 21.86 -15.06 -10.39
CA LYS A 488 22.04 -15.57 -9.04
C LYS A 488 23.27 -14.95 -8.38
N ASN A 489 23.25 -14.91 -7.05
CA ASN A 489 24.28 -14.31 -6.20
C ASN A 489 24.47 -12.79 -6.37
N LEU A 490 23.52 -12.11 -7.02
CA LEU A 490 23.45 -10.65 -7.10
C LEU A 490 22.34 -10.11 -6.21
N TYR A 491 22.72 -9.28 -5.25
CA TYR A 491 21.81 -8.66 -4.28
C TYR A 491 21.89 -7.14 -4.33
N PHE A 492 20.86 -6.49 -3.81
CA PHE A 492 20.74 -5.04 -3.79
C PHE A 492 20.35 -4.55 -2.40
N VAL A 493 20.99 -3.47 -1.95
CA VAL A 493 20.70 -2.79 -0.68
C VAL A 493 20.74 -1.28 -0.88
N GLY A 494 20.08 -0.51 -0.02
CA GLY A 494 20.12 0.96 -0.04
C GLY A 494 18.78 1.62 -0.33
N ALA A 495 18.80 2.93 -0.60
CA ALA A 495 17.58 3.74 -0.61
C ALA A 495 16.63 3.45 -1.79
N SER A 496 17.17 2.99 -2.93
CA SER A 496 16.43 2.68 -4.15
C SER A 496 15.88 1.25 -4.20
N THR A 497 16.17 0.44 -3.18
CA THR A 497 15.71 -0.95 -3.05
C THR A 497 14.66 -1.07 -1.94
N HIS A 498 14.06 -2.24 -1.78
CA HIS A 498 13.27 -2.56 -0.59
C HIS A 498 14.14 -2.48 0.68
N PRO A 499 13.67 -1.93 1.83
CA PRO A 499 12.34 -1.37 2.10
C PRO A 499 12.11 0.09 1.68
N GLY A 500 13.16 0.88 1.45
CA GLY A 500 13.01 2.26 1.00
C GLY A 500 14.13 3.20 1.43
N THR A 501 13.81 4.50 1.50
CA THR A 501 14.77 5.57 1.75
C THR A 501 14.87 5.93 3.24
N GLY A 502 15.94 6.62 3.61
CA GLY A 502 16.26 7.00 4.99
C GLY A 502 17.34 6.11 5.60
N VAL A 503 18.22 6.71 6.41
CA VAL A 503 19.32 5.98 7.08
C VAL A 503 18.83 4.78 7.90
N PRO A 504 17.85 4.91 8.83
CA PRO A 504 17.34 3.76 9.59
C PRO A 504 16.77 2.66 8.68
N ILE A 505 16.11 3.04 7.58
CA ILE A 505 15.50 2.11 6.64
C ILE A 505 16.57 1.37 5.81
N CYS A 506 17.65 2.06 5.43
CA CYS A 506 18.80 1.41 4.78
C CYS A 506 19.51 0.42 5.73
N ILE A 507 19.60 0.76 7.03
CA ILE A 507 20.12 -0.15 8.06
C ILE A 507 19.20 -1.37 8.21
N ALA A 508 17.89 -1.18 8.27
CA ALA A 508 16.93 -2.28 8.30
C ALA A 508 17.04 -3.16 7.03
N GLY A 509 17.16 -2.55 5.86
CA GLY A 509 17.37 -3.25 4.59
C GLY A 509 18.66 -4.07 4.56
N SER A 510 19.73 -3.60 5.21
CA SER A 510 20.98 -4.36 5.32
C SER A 510 20.82 -5.70 6.05
N LYS A 511 19.93 -5.74 7.05
CA LYS A 511 19.61 -6.96 7.79
C LYS A 511 18.88 -7.95 6.91
N ILE A 512 17.84 -7.48 6.21
CA ILE A 512 17.06 -8.30 5.26
C ILE A 512 17.96 -8.94 4.20
N VAL A 513 18.87 -8.15 3.62
CA VAL A 513 19.79 -8.64 2.58
C VAL A 513 20.81 -9.63 3.14
N ALA A 514 21.39 -9.34 4.31
CA ALA A 514 22.34 -10.25 4.95
C ALA A 514 21.70 -11.59 5.32
N GLU A 515 20.49 -11.59 5.90
CA GLU A 515 19.73 -12.80 6.21
C GLU A 515 19.39 -13.61 4.95
N GLN A 516 18.96 -12.94 3.87
CA GLN A 516 18.70 -13.61 2.61
C GLN A 516 19.97 -14.26 2.03
N ILE A 517 21.11 -13.59 2.09
CA ILE A 517 22.40 -14.15 1.64
C ILE A 517 22.80 -15.36 2.49
N LEU A 518 22.60 -15.30 3.81
CA LEU A 518 22.90 -16.41 4.72
C LEU A 518 22.06 -17.64 4.40
N GLN A 519 20.76 -17.45 4.19
CA GLN A 519 19.82 -18.50 3.81
C GLN A 519 20.22 -19.13 2.46
N ASP A 520 20.45 -18.31 1.43
CA ASP A 520 20.86 -18.77 0.10
C ASP A 520 22.23 -19.47 0.12
N ALA A 521 23.11 -19.10 1.06
CA ALA A 521 24.41 -19.72 1.23
C ALA A 521 24.39 -21.04 2.01
N GLY A 522 23.23 -21.46 2.54
CA GLY A 522 23.05 -22.71 3.26
C GLY A 522 23.38 -22.65 4.76
N PHE A 523 23.51 -21.45 5.34
CA PHE A 523 23.64 -21.31 6.80
C PHE A 523 22.26 -21.49 7.44
N SER A 524 22.05 -22.61 8.13
CA SER A 524 20.86 -22.83 8.97
C SER A 524 20.89 -21.85 10.15
N GLU A 525 19.75 -21.22 10.46
CA GLU A 525 19.63 -20.23 11.54
C GLU A 525 20.21 -20.73 12.88
N ALA A 526 21.39 -20.22 13.24
CA ALA A 526 21.76 -20.10 14.65
C ALA A 526 20.92 -18.96 15.21
N THR A 527 19.77 -19.31 15.79
CA THR A 527 18.93 -18.44 16.64
C THR A 527 18.60 -17.08 16.03
N SER A 528 17.49 -17.02 15.28
CA SER A 528 16.58 -15.89 15.43
C SER A 528 16.12 -15.86 16.89
N THR A 529 16.93 -15.25 17.75
CA THR A 529 16.45 -14.84 19.06
C THR A 529 15.44 -13.75 18.76
N ASP A 530 14.18 -14.14 18.70
CA ASP A 530 13.02 -13.27 18.72
C ASP A 530 13.00 -12.59 20.10
N TYR A 531 13.97 -11.70 20.34
CA TYR A 531 13.93 -10.77 21.46
C TYR A 531 12.90 -9.71 21.10
N GLN A 532 11.63 -10.08 21.33
CA GLN A 532 10.54 -9.13 21.49
C GLN A 532 11.00 -8.06 22.48
N TYR A 533 11.22 -6.84 21.97
CA TYR A 533 11.09 -5.65 22.78
C TYR A 533 9.61 -5.58 23.21
N ARG A 534 9.32 -6.13 24.39
CA ARG A 534 8.09 -5.84 25.12
C ARG A 534 8.21 -4.42 25.67
N LEU A 535 7.67 -3.43 24.94
CA LEU A 535 6.89 -2.41 25.63
C LEU A 535 5.76 -3.15 26.36
N PRO A 536 5.33 -2.75 27.56
CA PRO A 536 4.47 -3.57 28.41
C PRO A 536 3.09 -3.75 27.77
N ILE A 537 2.98 -4.76 26.92
CA ILE A 537 1.73 -5.37 26.50
C ILE A 537 1.37 -6.30 27.65
N SER A 538 0.72 -5.76 28.68
CA SER A 538 -0.19 -6.59 29.46
C SER A 538 -1.28 -7.02 28.49
N THR A 539 -1.20 -8.25 27.99
CA THR A 539 -2.26 -9.28 28.02
C THR A 539 -1.98 -10.34 26.94
N PHE A 540 -1.63 -11.55 27.41
CA PHE A 540 -1.79 -12.87 26.78
C PHE A 540 -1.39 -13.07 25.31
N ILE A 541 -0.20 -13.65 25.08
CA ILE A 541 -0.04 -14.75 24.10
C ILE A 541 0.93 -15.78 24.70
N MET A 542 0.40 -16.96 24.99
CA MET A 542 1.15 -18.18 25.29
C MET A 542 1.40 -18.90 23.95
N THR A 543 2.66 -19.06 23.55
CA THR A 543 3.04 -19.96 22.45
C THR A 543 3.37 -21.35 22.99
N SER A 544 2.58 -22.36 22.59
CA SER A 544 3.07 -23.72 22.30
C SER A 544 1.96 -24.56 21.68
N GLN A 545 2.10 -24.95 20.41
CA GLN A 545 2.01 -26.34 19.92
C GLN A 545 1.91 -26.38 18.38
N ILE A 546 2.81 -27.17 17.81
CA ILE A 546 2.82 -27.62 16.42
C ILE A 546 1.45 -28.21 16.08
N PHE A 547 0.75 -27.58 15.13
CA PHE A 547 -0.59 -27.90 14.59
C PHE A 547 -1.29 -29.16 15.15
N PRO A 548 -2.11 -29.03 16.21
CA PRO A 548 -3.36 -29.75 16.26
C PRO A 548 -4.34 -29.00 15.35
N ARG A 549 -4.87 -29.65 14.30
CA ARG A 549 -6.11 -29.20 13.67
C ARG A 549 -7.19 -29.26 14.74
N ARG A 550 -7.39 -28.18 15.48
CA ARG A 550 -8.50 -28.06 16.40
C ARG A 550 -9.18 -26.75 16.08
N ASN A 551 -10.34 -26.87 15.43
CA ASN A 551 -11.29 -25.79 15.36
C ASN A 551 -11.66 -25.39 16.79
N ASP A 552 -11.18 -24.22 17.21
CA ASP A 552 -11.31 -23.69 18.56
C ASP A 552 -12.47 -22.67 18.68
N ALA A 553 -13.27 -22.53 17.62
CA ALA A 553 -14.30 -21.50 17.51
C ALA A 553 -15.27 -21.49 18.71
N LEU A 554 -15.73 -22.67 19.14
CA LEU A 554 -16.67 -22.81 20.25
C LEU A 554 -16.04 -22.58 21.63
N ASN A 555 -14.71 -22.73 21.74
CA ASN A 555 -14.00 -22.40 22.98
C ASN A 555 -13.76 -20.89 23.10
N VAL A 556 -13.50 -20.23 21.96
CA VAL A 556 -13.31 -18.78 21.88
C VAL A 556 -14.65 -18.05 22.02
N ASN A 557 -15.70 -18.55 21.35
CA ASN A 557 -17.04 -17.98 21.35
C ASN A 557 -18.01 -18.99 22.00
N PRO A 558 -18.18 -18.91 23.33
CA PRO A 558 -18.97 -19.88 24.09
C PRO A 558 -20.47 -19.73 23.80
N ASP A 559 -21.24 -20.73 24.21
CA ASP A 559 -22.69 -20.85 23.99
C ASP A 559 -23.51 -19.91 24.90
N THR A 560 -23.00 -18.71 25.17
CA THR A 560 -23.63 -17.69 26.02
C THR A 560 -23.56 -16.32 25.36
N VAL A 561 -24.72 -15.74 25.09
CA VAL A 561 -24.85 -14.41 24.48
C VAL A 561 -25.81 -13.57 25.32
N ASN A 562 -25.45 -12.32 25.60
CA ASN A 562 -26.25 -11.37 26.40
C ASN A 562 -26.70 -11.92 27.77
N GLY A 563 -25.85 -12.73 28.41
CA GLY A 563 -26.12 -13.32 29.73
C GLY A 563 -27.10 -14.51 29.73
N GLN A 564 -27.48 -15.04 28.56
CA GLN A 564 -28.25 -16.28 28.45
C GLN A 564 -27.44 -17.36 27.74
N SER A 565 -27.36 -18.54 28.36
CA SER A 565 -26.73 -19.72 27.78
C SER A 565 -27.75 -20.57 27.04
N SER A 566 -27.31 -21.22 25.96
CA SER A 566 -28.11 -22.18 25.21
C SER A 566 -27.82 -23.61 25.69
N ASP A 567 -28.83 -24.48 25.68
CA ASP A 567 -28.71 -25.90 26.07
C ASP A 567 -28.51 -26.82 24.85
N ILE A 568 -29.02 -26.40 23.70
CA ILE A 568 -29.03 -27.16 22.44
C ILE A 568 -28.20 -26.37 21.43
N ASN A 569 -26.91 -26.74 21.32
CA ASN A 569 -25.88 -25.90 20.71
C ASN A 569 -25.19 -26.59 19.54
N LEU A 570 -24.50 -25.79 18.74
CA LEU A 570 -23.58 -26.22 17.70
C LEU A 570 -22.39 -26.94 18.33
N THR A 571 -22.00 -28.09 17.79
CA THR A 571 -20.77 -28.77 18.21
C THR A 571 -19.62 -28.45 17.26
N THR A 572 -18.39 -28.86 17.63
CA THR A 572 -17.21 -28.66 16.79
C THR A 572 -17.40 -29.27 15.39
N ARG A 573 -18.18 -30.35 15.27
CA ARG A 573 -18.48 -30.96 13.96
C ARG A 573 -19.39 -30.09 13.10
N GLY A 574 -20.42 -29.47 13.70
CA GLY A 574 -21.28 -28.52 13.00
C GLY A 574 -20.50 -27.27 12.58
N SER A 575 -19.63 -26.77 13.45
CA SER A 575 -18.72 -25.65 13.15
C SER A 575 -17.73 -25.99 12.03
N ASP A 576 -17.11 -27.19 12.05
CA ASP A 576 -16.23 -27.68 10.96
C ASP A 576 -16.95 -27.74 9.61
N TRP A 577 -18.21 -28.18 9.62
CA TRP A 577 -19.04 -28.19 8.41
C TRP A 577 -19.29 -26.79 7.89
N TYR A 578 -19.62 -25.83 8.75
CA TYR A 578 -19.77 -24.43 8.34
C TYR A 578 -18.47 -23.82 7.81
N TRP A 579 -17.31 -24.18 8.36
CA TRP A 579 -16.01 -23.79 7.79
C TRP A 579 -15.81 -24.36 6.38
N ALA A 580 -16.21 -25.61 6.14
CA ALA A 580 -16.15 -26.22 4.81
C ALA A 580 -17.06 -25.49 3.81
N VAL A 581 -18.30 -25.19 4.20
CA VAL A 581 -19.22 -24.43 3.35
C VAL A 581 -18.70 -23.02 3.09
N CYS A 582 -18.17 -22.32 4.10
CA CYS A 582 -17.52 -21.02 3.96
C CYS A 582 -16.39 -21.06 2.93
N ALA A 583 -15.55 -22.08 2.96
CA ALA A 583 -14.46 -22.25 2.01
C ALA A 583 -14.99 -22.43 0.56
N VAL A 584 -16.02 -23.26 0.36
CA VAL A 584 -16.63 -23.46 -0.96
C VAL A 584 -17.26 -22.16 -1.49
N MET A 585 -17.98 -21.41 -0.65
CA MET A 585 -18.55 -20.11 -1.01
C MET A 585 -17.47 -19.10 -1.39
N THR A 586 -16.36 -19.08 -0.65
CA THR A 586 -15.20 -18.21 -0.93
C THR A 586 -14.55 -18.57 -2.28
N VAL A 587 -14.33 -19.86 -2.55
CA VAL A 587 -13.77 -20.32 -3.83
C VAL A 587 -14.70 -19.98 -4.98
N ALA A 588 -16.01 -20.18 -4.83
CA ALA A 588 -16.99 -19.83 -5.85
C ALA A 588 -17.02 -18.32 -6.11
N THR A 589 -16.92 -17.48 -5.06
CA THR A 589 -16.79 -16.02 -5.19
C THR A 589 -15.59 -15.64 -6.06
N ILE A 590 -14.41 -16.20 -5.73
CA ILE A 590 -13.17 -15.93 -6.48
C ILE A 590 -13.32 -16.39 -7.93
N ALA A 591 -13.93 -17.56 -8.16
CA ALA A 591 -14.17 -18.08 -9.49
C ALA A 591 -15.09 -17.17 -10.31
N PHE A 592 -16.24 -16.76 -9.77
CA PHE A 592 -17.22 -15.93 -10.48
C PHE A 592 -16.72 -14.52 -10.77
N ILE A 593 -16.01 -13.89 -9.81
CA ILE A 593 -15.40 -12.58 -10.02
C ILE A 593 -14.19 -12.68 -10.96
N GLY A 594 -13.40 -13.75 -10.85
CA GLY A 594 -12.27 -14.01 -11.73
C GLY A 594 -12.69 -14.21 -13.18
N THR A 595 -13.76 -14.98 -13.43
CA THR A 595 -14.30 -15.14 -14.79
C THR A 595 -14.93 -13.86 -15.31
N ALA A 596 -15.44 -12.96 -14.46
CA ALA A 596 -15.96 -11.66 -14.87
C ALA A 596 -14.91 -10.81 -15.61
N TRP A 597 -13.62 -10.95 -15.27
CA TRP A 597 -12.54 -10.22 -15.93
C TRP A 597 -12.30 -10.64 -17.38
N THR A 598 -12.80 -11.82 -17.78
CA THR A 598 -12.78 -12.27 -19.18
C THR A 598 -13.89 -11.63 -20.04
N LYS A 599 -14.81 -10.89 -19.42
CA LYS A 599 -15.94 -10.23 -20.09
C LYS A 599 -15.78 -8.70 -20.12
N PRO A 600 -16.30 -8.00 -21.14
CA PRO A 600 -16.42 -6.54 -21.13
C PRO A 600 -17.21 -6.04 -19.91
N ARG A 601 -16.97 -4.82 -19.44
CA ARG A 601 -17.60 -4.29 -18.21
C ARG A 601 -19.12 -4.25 -18.29
N THR A 602 -19.66 -3.98 -19.48
CA THR A 602 -21.09 -3.96 -19.79
C THR A 602 -21.77 -5.31 -19.61
N ASP A 603 -21.01 -6.41 -19.63
CA ASP A 603 -21.55 -7.78 -19.68
C ASP A 603 -21.40 -8.52 -18.34
N ARG A 604 -20.85 -7.85 -17.32
CA ARG A 604 -20.48 -8.48 -16.05
C ARG A 604 -21.61 -8.58 -15.03
N ILE A 605 -22.79 -8.07 -15.32
CA ILE A 605 -23.89 -7.95 -14.35
C ILE A 605 -24.19 -9.27 -13.62
N PHE A 606 -24.42 -10.36 -14.35
CA PHE A 606 -24.67 -11.68 -13.75
C PHE A 606 -23.47 -12.20 -12.94
N HIS A 607 -22.24 -11.92 -13.37
CA HIS A 607 -21.04 -12.33 -12.61
C HIS A 607 -20.93 -11.57 -11.28
N TYR A 608 -21.28 -10.29 -11.26
CA TYR A 608 -21.27 -9.47 -10.05
C TYR A 608 -22.40 -9.84 -9.10
N ILE A 609 -23.61 -10.11 -9.61
CA ILE A 609 -24.73 -10.55 -8.77
C ILE A 609 -24.41 -11.92 -8.16
N THR A 610 -24.05 -12.90 -8.99
CA THR A 610 -23.73 -14.26 -8.51
C THR A 610 -22.50 -14.28 -7.59
N GLY A 611 -21.45 -13.51 -7.92
CA GLY A 611 -20.28 -13.36 -7.05
C GLY A 611 -20.62 -12.66 -5.73
N GLY A 612 -21.52 -11.68 -5.74
CA GLY A 612 -22.05 -11.04 -4.54
C GLY A 612 -22.82 -12.02 -3.65
N ILE A 613 -23.66 -12.89 -4.24
CA ILE A 613 -24.41 -13.93 -3.51
C ILE A 613 -23.46 -14.85 -2.74
N THR A 614 -22.44 -15.40 -3.40
CA THR A 614 -21.49 -16.31 -2.74
C THR A 614 -20.56 -15.59 -1.76
N MET A 615 -20.25 -14.31 -2.00
CA MET A 615 -19.45 -13.49 -1.07
C MET A 615 -20.19 -13.25 0.25
N ILE A 616 -21.46 -12.86 0.18
CA ILE A 616 -22.29 -12.62 1.38
C ILE A 616 -22.50 -13.94 2.13
N ALA A 617 -22.74 -15.03 1.40
CA ALA A 617 -22.85 -16.35 2.01
C ALA A 617 -21.55 -16.78 2.70
N ALA A 618 -20.38 -16.53 2.11
CA ALA A 618 -19.10 -16.83 2.74
C ALA A 618 -18.96 -16.12 4.10
N ILE A 619 -19.33 -14.83 4.19
CA ILE A 619 -19.27 -14.05 5.44
C ILE A 619 -20.25 -14.59 6.48
N SER A 620 -21.45 -14.96 6.05
CA SER A 620 -22.49 -15.51 6.94
C SER A 620 -22.09 -16.89 7.46
N TYR A 621 -21.55 -17.77 6.61
CA TYR A 621 -21.02 -19.07 7.01
C TYR A 621 -19.77 -18.96 7.88
N PHE A 622 -18.90 -17.97 7.66
CA PHE A 622 -17.81 -17.64 8.57
C PHE A 622 -18.33 -17.30 9.97
N SER A 623 -19.38 -16.48 10.05
CA SER A 623 -20.00 -16.07 11.31
C SER A 623 -20.58 -17.29 12.05
N MET A 624 -21.37 -18.13 11.36
CA MET A 624 -21.92 -19.35 11.94
C MET A 624 -20.84 -20.36 12.34
N ALA A 625 -19.80 -20.54 11.50
CA ALA A 625 -18.67 -21.42 11.81
C ALA A 625 -17.91 -20.95 13.05
N SER A 626 -17.83 -19.64 13.27
CA SER A 626 -17.19 -19.04 14.43
C SER A 626 -18.10 -19.02 15.68
N ASN A 627 -19.28 -19.63 15.63
CA ASN A 627 -20.32 -19.56 16.68
C ASN A 627 -20.78 -18.13 17.01
N LEU A 628 -20.90 -17.28 15.99
CA LEU A 628 -21.36 -15.90 16.10
C LEU A 628 -22.67 -15.70 15.33
N GLY A 629 -23.40 -14.63 15.65
CA GLY A 629 -24.61 -14.27 14.92
C GLY A 629 -25.83 -15.14 15.25
N TRP A 630 -25.91 -15.64 16.48
CA TRP A 630 -27.02 -16.43 17.00
C TRP A 630 -27.60 -15.84 18.30
N THR A 631 -28.77 -16.31 18.71
CA THR A 631 -29.41 -15.97 19.99
C THR A 631 -30.11 -17.20 20.60
N PRO A 632 -30.14 -17.34 21.94
CA PRO A 632 -30.85 -18.44 22.59
C PRO A 632 -32.36 -18.20 22.55
N ILE A 633 -33.13 -19.17 22.06
CA ILE A 633 -34.60 -19.12 22.03
C ILE A 633 -35.17 -20.33 22.78
N ALA A 634 -36.17 -20.08 23.62
CA ALA A 634 -36.83 -21.14 24.35
C ALA A 634 -37.62 -22.04 23.39
N VAL A 635 -37.38 -23.35 23.44
CA VAL A 635 -38.04 -24.31 22.55
C VAL A 635 -39.51 -24.50 22.93
N GLN A 636 -40.40 -24.48 21.93
CA GLN A 636 -41.82 -24.77 22.15
C GLN A 636 -42.03 -26.26 22.47
N PHE A 637 -41.36 -27.14 21.72
CA PHE A 637 -41.47 -28.59 21.85
C PHE A 637 -40.21 -29.15 22.52
N ARG A 638 -40.32 -29.48 23.80
CA ARG A 638 -39.27 -30.20 24.53
C ARG A 638 -39.22 -31.66 24.09
N ARG A 639 -38.02 -32.18 23.89
CA ARG A 639 -37.77 -33.55 23.42
C ARG A 639 -36.93 -34.30 24.45
N SER A 640 -37.07 -35.62 24.47
CA SER A 640 -36.28 -36.52 25.32
C SER A 640 -34.96 -36.98 24.68
N ASP A 641 -34.77 -36.77 23.37
CA ASP A 641 -33.51 -37.08 22.69
C ASP A 641 -32.41 -36.12 23.17
N HIS A 642 -31.33 -36.67 23.71
CA HIS A 642 -30.17 -35.95 24.22
C HIS A 642 -29.57 -34.90 23.26
N ARG A 643 -29.75 -35.03 21.94
CA ARG A 643 -29.21 -34.07 20.96
C ARG A 643 -30.03 -32.79 20.84
N VAL A 644 -31.28 -32.81 21.31
CA VAL A 644 -32.26 -31.70 21.23
C VAL A 644 -33.00 -31.50 22.55
N ALA A 645 -32.49 -32.07 23.63
CA ALA A 645 -33.02 -31.92 24.97
C ALA A 645 -32.47 -30.64 25.60
N GLY A 646 -33.35 -29.77 26.09
CA GLY A 646 -32.97 -28.48 26.65
C GLY A 646 -34.15 -27.52 26.71
N VAL A 647 -33.92 -26.36 27.34
CA VAL A 647 -34.89 -25.26 27.40
C VAL A 647 -34.60 -24.25 26.31
N TYR A 648 -33.32 -23.91 26.07
CA TYR A 648 -32.88 -22.94 25.09
C TYR A 648 -32.14 -23.61 23.93
N ARG A 649 -32.44 -23.19 22.71
CA ARG A 649 -31.77 -23.60 21.47
C ARG A 649 -31.09 -22.42 20.80
N GLU A 650 -29.94 -22.66 20.19
CA GLU A 650 -29.25 -21.68 19.35
C GLU A 650 -30.00 -21.46 18.03
N ILE A 651 -30.35 -20.21 17.74
CA ILE A 651 -30.94 -19.79 16.47
C ILE A 651 -30.01 -18.78 15.80
N PHE A 652 -29.41 -19.17 14.67
CA PHE A 652 -28.50 -18.33 13.88
C PHE A 652 -29.26 -17.30 13.05
N TYR A 653 -29.55 -16.14 13.63
CA TYR A 653 -30.21 -15.04 12.92
C TYR A 653 -29.38 -14.51 11.74
N VAL A 654 -28.06 -14.67 11.76
CA VAL A 654 -27.17 -14.29 10.65
C VAL A 654 -27.50 -15.03 9.35
N ARG A 655 -28.08 -16.24 9.43
CA ARG A 655 -28.59 -16.98 8.27
C ARG A 655 -29.74 -16.25 7.58
N TYR A 656 -30.61 -15.61 8.35
CA TYR A 656 -31.70 -14.82 7.79
C TYR A 656 -31.21 -13.48 7.26
N ILE A 657 -30.14 -12.91 7.84
CA ILE A 657 -29.47 -11.74 7.26
C ILE A 657 -28.85 -12.11 5.90
N ASP A 658 -28.21 -13.27 5.80
CA ASP A 658 -27.72 -13.82 4.53
C ASP A 658 -28.85 -13.92 3.51
N TRP A 659 -29.94 -14.61 3.87
CA TRP A 659 -31.06 -14.78 2.95
C TRP A 659 -31.72 -13.46 2.57
N PHE A 660 -31.88 -12.53 3.52
CA PHE A 660 -32.48 -11.21 3.26
C PHE A 660 -31.78 -10.44 2.13
N VAL A 661 -30.48 -10.68 1.93
CA VAL A 661 -29.71 -10.07 0.85
C VAL A 661 -29.54 -11.02 -0.34
N THR A 662 -29.27 -12.30 -0.10
CA THR A 662 -28.90 -13.26 -1.16
C THR A 662 -30.10 -13.81 -1.94
N THR A 663 -31.26 -14.02 -1.32
CA THR A 663 -32.44 -14.53 -2.03
C THR A 663 -33.03 -13.52 -3.02
N PRO A 664 -33.10 -12.20 -2.73
CA PRO A 664 -33.47 -11.20 -3.73
C PRO A 664 -32.49 -11.13 -4.90
N LEU A 665 -31.19 -11.27 -4.64
CA LEU A 665 -30.16 -11.26 -5.69
C LEU A 665 -30.28 -12.49 -6.59
N LEU A 666 -30.57 -13.67 -6.03
CA LEU A 666 -30.83 -14.89 -6.80
C LEU A 666 -32.09 -14.75 -7.66
N LEU A 667 -33.17 -14.19 -7.10
CA LEU A 667 -34.39 -13.88 -7.84
C LEU A 667 -34.14 -12.84 -8.93
N MET A 668 -33.31 -11.83 -8.66
CA MET A 668 -32.88 -10.86 -9.66
C MET A 668 -32.19 -11.57 -10.82
N ASP A 669 -31.21 -12.44 -10.57
CA ASP A 669 -30.53 -13.23 -11.62
C ASP A 669 -31.52 -14.02 -12.49
N LEU A 670 -32.51 -14.69 -11.89
CA LEU A 670 -33.53 -15.45 -12.62
C LEU A 670 -34.49 -14.56 -13.42
N LEU A 671 -35.03 -13.51 -12.80
CA LEU A 671 -36.05 -12.67 -13.42
C LEU A 671 -35.46 -11.78 -14.51
N LEU A 672 -34.21 -11.33 -14.35
CA LEU A 672 -33.44 -10.66 -15.41
C LEU A 672 -33.12 -11.63 -16.56
N THR A 673 -32.79 -12.89 -16.24
CA THR A 673 -32.62 -13.92 -17.28
C THR A 673 -33.91 -14.13 -18.08
N ALA A 674 -35.08 -14.04 -17.43
CA ALA A 674 -36.37 -14.12 -18.08
C ALA A 674 -36.81 -12.81 -18.78
N GLY A 675 -36.05 -11.71 -18.65
CA GLY A 675 -36.44 -10.39 -19.18
C GLY A 675 -37.76 -9.88 -18.60
N MET A 676 -38.00 -10.14 -17.31
CA MET A 676 -39.24 -9.72 -16.64
C MET A 676 -39.33 -8.19 -16.48
N PRO A 677 -40.53 -7.61 -16.53
CA PRO A 677 -40.71 -6.17 -16.31
C PRO A 677 -40.22 -5.74 -14.91
N TRP A 678 -39.50 -4.62 -14.84
CA TRP A 678 -38.97 -4.07 -13.58
C TRP A 678 -39.98 -3.96 -12.44
N PRO A 679 -41.25 -3.53 -12.64
CA PRO A 679 -42.23 -3.52 -11.56
C PRO A 679 -42.50 -4.91 -10.97
N THR A 680 -42.55 -5.94 -11.82
CA THR A 680 -42.73 -7.32 -11.37
C THR A 680 -41.49 -7.81 -10.62
N VAL A 681 -40.29 -7.51 -11.11
CA VAL A 681 -39.03 -7.85 -10.42
C VAL A 681 -39.00 -7.26 -9.01
N LEU A 682 -39.28 -5.96 -8.88
CA LEU A 682 -39.31 -5.27 -7.58
C LEU A 682 -40.39 -5.82 -6.65
N TRP A 683 -41.57 -6.15 -7.18
CA TRP A 683 -42.64 -6.73 -6.39
C TRP A 683 -42.31 -8.14 -5.88
N VAL A 684 -41.73 -9.00 -6.73
CA VAL A 684 -41.30 -10.34 -6.33
C VAL A 684 -40.21 -10.28 -5.26
N ILE A 685 -39.26 -9.33 -5.37
CA ILE A 685 -38.26 -9.07 -4.33
C ILE A 685 -38.91 -8.63 -3.01
N LEU A 686 -39.93 -7.76 -3.06
CA LEU A 686 -40.64 -7.34 -1.85
C LEU A 686 -41.34 -8.54 -1.18
N VAL A 687 -41.98 -9.42 -1.96
CA VAL A 687 -42.63 -10.64 -1.45
C VAL A 687 -41.59 -11.60 -0.86
N ASP A 688 -40.40 -11.71 -1.45
CA ASP A 688 -39.28 -12.48 -0.92
C ASP A 688 -38.81 -11.93 0.44
N TRP A 689 -38.69 -10.61 0.59
CA TRP A 689 -38.41 -10.02 1.90
C TRP A 689 -39.48 -10.33 2.94
N VAL A 690 -40.76 -10.31 2.56
CA VAL A 690 -41.84 -10.75 3.48
C VAL A 690 -41.63 -12.20 3.89
N MET A 691 -41.27 -13.09 2.96
CA MET A 691 -40.97 -14.50 3.25
C MET A 691 -39.82 -14.64 4.26
N ILE A 692 -38.69 -13.98 4.04
CA ILE A 692 -37.52 -14.09 4.91
C ILE A 692 -37.75 -13.45 6.29
N VAL A 693 -38.33 -12.24 6.33
CA VAL A 693 -38.60 -11.53 7.58
C VAL A 693 -39.60 -12.30 8.44
N THR A 694 -40.67 -12.84 7.86
CA THR A 694 -41.62 -13.66 8.62
C THR A 694 -40.98 -14.97 9.08
N GLY A 695 -40.13 -15.61 8.27
CA GLY A 695 -39.33 -16.77 8.69
C GLY A 695 -38.43 -16.48 9.90
N LEU A 696 -37.72 -15.34 9.89
CA LEU A 696 -36.84 -14.91 10.99
C LEU A 696 -37.65 -14.62 12.25
N VAL A 697 -38.71 -13.82 12.13
CA VAL A 697 -39.57 -13.49 13.28
C VAL A 697 -40.16 -14.77 13.88
N GLY A 698 -40.63 -15.71 13.04
CA GLY A 698 -41.10 -17.02 13.49
C GLY A 698 -40.03 -17.82 14.26
N ALA A 699 -38.78 -17.80 13.79
CA ALA A 699 -37.68 -18.50 14.46
C ALA A 699 -37.39 -17.92 15.86
N LEU A 700 -37.54 -16.61 16.03
CA LEU A 700 -37.29 -15.89 17.28
C LEU A 700 -38.49 -15.87 18.24
N VAL A 701 -39.70 -16.14 17.75
CA VAL A 701 -40.91 -16.17 18.58
C VAL A 701 -40.97 -17.47 19.40
N LYS A 702 -41.16 -17.33 20.72
CA LYS A 702 -41.26 -18.46 21.66
C LYS A 702 -42.64 -19.12 21.71
N SER A 703 -43.70 -18.36 21.40
CA SER A 703 -45.09 -18.83 21.48
C SER A 703 -45.52 -19.58 20.22
N SER A 704 -46.71 -20.19 20.28
CA SER A 704 -47.34 -20.85 19.12
C SER A 704 -47.62 -19.91 17.94
N TYR A 705 -47.58 -18.59 18.15
CA TYR A 705 -47.73 -17.59 17.09
C TYR A 705 -46.64 -17.69 16.00
N LYS A 706 -45.51 -18.37 16.28
CA LYS A 706 -44.49 -18.66 15.25
C LYS A 706 -45.08 -19.35 14.02
N TRP A 707 -46.11 -20.19 14.20
CA TRP A 707 -46.75 -20.91 13.09
C TRP A 707 -47.60 -19.99 12.21
N GLY A 708 -48.07 -18.85 12.74
CA GLY A 708 -48.71 -17.80 11.94
C GLY A 708 -47.70 -17.13 11.00
N TYR A 709 -46.51 -16.79 11.51
CA TYR A 709 -45.41 -16.27 10.69
C TYR A 709 -44.94 -17.29 9.65
N PHE A 710 -44.85 -18.57 10.02
CA PHE A 710 -44.56 -19.65 9.07
C PHE A 710 -45.59 -19.73 7.95
N ALA A 711 -46.89 -19.61 8.26
CA ALA A 711 -47.94 -19.62 7.25
C ALA A 711 -47.83 -18.43 6.29
N PHE A 712 -47.54 -17.22 6.80
CA PHE A 712 -47.27 -16.04 5.95
C PHE A 712 -46.06 -16.25 5.05
N GLY A 713 -44.97 -16.81 5.56
CA GLY A 713 -43.79 -17.15 4.77
C GLY A 713 -44.09 -18.16 3.67
N CYS A 714 -44.84 -19.23 3.99
CA CYS A 714 -45.26 -20.23 3.00
C CYS A 714 -46.19 -19.65 1.92
N ALA A 715 -47.08 -18.71 2.27
CA ALA A 715 -47.93 -18.03 1.31
C ALA A 715 -47.11 -17.15 0.35
N ALA A 716 -46.12 -16.42 0.87
CA ALA A 716 -45.18 -15.65 0.06
C ALA A 716 -44.35 -16.57 -0.86
N LEU A 717 -43.85 -17.69 -0.35
CA LEU A 717 -43.15 -18.70 -1.15
C LEU A 717 -44.03 -19.24 -2.29
N ALA A 718 -45.29 -19.55 -2.03
CA ALA A 718 -46.22 -20.05 -3.05
C ALA A 718 -46.39 -19.05 -4.20
N TYR A 719 -46.43 -17.75 -3.89
CA TYR A 719 -46.45 -16.70 -4.91
C TYR A 719 -45.16 -16.66 -5.73
N ILE A 720 -43.99 -16.72 -5.09
CA ILE A 720 -42.69 -16.74 -5.77
C ILE A 720 -42.58 -17.98 -6.68
N VAL A 721 -43.02 -19.14 -6.18
CA VAL A 721 -43.07 -20.39 -6.96
C VAL A 721 -43.94 -20.22 -8.20
N TYR A 722 -45.13 -19.63 -8.07
CA TYR A 722 -46.00 -19.35 -9.22
C TYR A 722 -45.31 -18.42 -10.24
N GLN A 723 -44.67 -17.35 -9.78
CA GLN A 723 -43.96 -16.40 -10.63
C GLN A 723 -42.81 -17.06 -11.41
N LEU A 724 -42.02 -17.91 -10.76
CA LEU A 724 -40.88 -18.60 -11.40
C LEU A 724 -41.33 -19.76 -12.31
N ALA A 725 -42.30 -20.56 -11.86
CA ALA A 725 -42.73 -21.76 -12.59
C ALA A 725 -43.58 -21.44 -13.82
N TRP A 726 -44.32 -20.32 -13.79
CA TRP A 726 -45.29 -19.96 -14.82
C TRP A 726 -44.90 -18.68 -15.57
N GLU A 727 -45.03 -17.51 -14.94
CA GLU A 727 -44.90 -16.21 -15.60
C GLU A 727 -43.51 -15.99 -16.20
N ALA A 728 -42.46 -16.05 -15.39
CA ALA A 728 -41.09 -15.83 -15.83
C ALA A 728 -40.65 -16.88 -16.88
N ARG A 729 -41.16 -18.11 -16.79
CA ARG A 729 -40.90 -19.16 -17.78
C ARG A 729 -41.50 -18.82 -19.14
N ILE A 730 -42.72 -18.29 -19.18
CA ILE A 730 -43.38 -17.85 -20.43
C ILE A 730 -42.56 -16.72 -21.07
N HIS A 731 -42.10 -15.76 -20.27
CA HIS A 731 -41.27 -14.66 -20.75
C HIS A 731 -39.93 -15.14 -21.31
N ALA A 732 -39.19 -15.98 -20.57
CA ALA A 732 -37.91 -16.54 -21.02
C ALA A 732 -38.03 -17.30 -22.36
N ASN A 733 -39.07 -18.11 -22.52
CA ASN A 733 -39.32 -18.87 -23.75
C ASN A 733 -39.65 -17.98 -24.96
N ARG A 734 -40.20 -16.78 -24.74
CA ARG A 734 -40.48 -15.81 -25.82
C ARG A 734 -39.23 -15.07 -26.29
N ILE A 735 -38.20 -14.93 -25.43
CA ILE A 735 -36.93 -14.26 -25.78
C ILE A 735 -36.05 -15.16 -26.66
N GLY A 736 -36.02 -16.46 -26.39
CA GLY A 736 -35.28 -17.43 -27.21
C GLY A 736 -35.14 -18.80 -26.58
N ASN A 737 -34.91 -19.83 -27.42
CA ASN A 737 -34.74 -21.22 -26.96
C ASN A 737 -33.45 -21.44 -26.15
N ASP A 738 -32.44 -20.61 -26.33
CA ASP A 738 -31.23 -20.58 -25.51
C ASP A 738 -31.54 -20.03 -24.10
N VAL A 739 -32.17 -18.86 -24.03
CA VAL A 739 -32.60 -18.22 -22.77
C VAL A 739 -33.58 -19.09 -22.00
N GLY A 740 -34.59 -19.64 -22.66
CA GLY A 740 -35.57 -20.54 -22.06
C GLY A 740 -34.94 -21.81 -21.44
N ARG A 741 -33.90 -22.37 -22.06
CA ARG A 741 -33.16 -23.52 -21.50
C ARG A 741 -32.37 -23.14 -20.25
N VAL A 742 -31.68 -22.01 -20.26
CA VAL A 742 -30.92 -21.52 -19.09
C VAL A 742 -31.87 -21.21 -17.94
N PHE A 743 -32.96 -20.51 -18.22
CA PHE A 743 -34.00 -20.21 -17.23
C PHE A 743 -34.62 -21.49 -16.67
N LEU A 744 -34.95 -22.48 -17.52
CA LEU A 744 -35.53 -23.74 -17.06
C LEU A 744 -34.58 -24.50 -16.14
N ALA A 745 -33.29 -24.57 -16.48
CA ALA A 745 -32.28 -25.23 -15.64
C ALA A 745 -32.14 -24.55 -14.27
N CYS A 746 -31.95 -23.23 -14.26
CA CYS A 746 -31.76 -22.44 -13.04
C CYS A 746 -33.04 -22.33 -12.20
N GLY A 747 -34.19 -22.17 -12.84
CA GLY A 747 -35.50 -22.11 -12.20
C GLY A 747 -35.88 -23.44 -11.55
N THR A 748 -35.61 -24.57 -12.23
CA THR A 748 -35.94 -25.90 -11.69
C THR A 748 -35.15 -26.22 -10.42
N ILE A 749 -33.83 -26.02 -10.43
CA ILE A 749 -33.01 -26.25 -9.24
C ILE A 749 -33.45 -25.33 -8.09
N THR A 750 -33.75 -24.06 -8.38
CA THR A 750 -34.24 -23.09 -7.39
C THR A 750 -35.55 -23.56 -6.77
N LEU A 751 -36.56 -23.92 -7.58
CA LEU A 751 -37.86 -24.38 -7.08
C LEU A 751 -37.75 -25.63 -6.20
N ILE A 752 -36.96 -26.63 -6.62
CA ILE A 752 -36.74 -27.86 -5.85
C ILE A 752 -36.09 -27.53 -4.50
N VAL A 753 -35.00 -26.76 -4.54
CA VAL A 753 -34.23 -26.42 -3.35
C VAL A 753 -35.04 -25.54 -2.38
N TRP A 754 -35.80 -24.57 -2.89
CA TRP A 754 -36.57 -23.62 -2.08
C TRP A 754 -37.73 -24.28 -1.31
N ILE A 755 -38.38 -25.30 -1.89
CA ILE A 755 -39.43 -26.07 -1.20
C ILE A 755 -38.87 -26.84 0.00
N CYS A 756 -37.57 -27.16 0.02
CA CYS A 756 -36.93 -27.80 1.16
C CYS A 756 -36.72 -26.86 2.36
N TYR A 757 -36.66 -25.54 2.18
CA TYR A 757 -36.39 -24.59 3.28
C TYR A 757 -37.50 -24.53 4.32
N PRO A 758 -38.81 -24.46 3.98
CA PRO A 758 -39.89 -24.55 4.96
C PRO A 758 -39.90 -25.88 5.72
N ILE A 759 -39.51 -26.97 5.05
CA ILE A 759 -39.38 -28.29 5.69
C ILE A 759 -38.26 -28.26 6.72
N ALA A 760 -37.06 -27.78 6.33
CA ALA A 760 -35.94 -27.59 7.23
C ALA A 760 -36.33 -26.71 8.42
N TRP A 761 -37.04 -25.60 8.17
CA TRP A 761 -37.48 -24.68 9.21
C TRP A 761 -38.43 -25.35 10.21
N GLY A 762 -39.39 -26.13 9.69
CA GLY A 762 -40.36 -26.84 10.50
C GLY A 762 -39.72 -27.90 11.40
N VAL A 763 -38.65 -28.57 10.95
CA VAL A 763 -37.96 -29.59 11.76
C VAL A 763 -36.85 -29.02 12.65
N CYS A 764 -36.31 -27.85 12.34
CA CYS A 764 -35.26 -27.16 13.10
C CYS A 764 -35.87 -26.16 14.10
N GLU A 765 -36.05 -24.91 13.69
CA GLU A 765 -36.43 -23.77 14.55
C GLU A 765 -37.89 -23.84 15.03
N GLY A 766 -38.77 -24.42 14.21
CA GLY A 766 -40.19 -24.60 14.52
C GLY A 766 -40.46 -25.76 15.48
N GLY A 767 -39.96 -26.94 15.13
CA GLY A 767 -40.33 -28.21 15.77
C GLY A 767 -39.32 -28.79 16.76
N ASN A 768 -38.09 -28.25 16.79
CA ASN A 768 -36.96 -28.76 17.59
C ASN A 768 -36.80 -30.29 17.44
N ILE A 769 -36.81 -30.79 16.20
CA ILE A 769 -36.73 -32.23 15.88
C ILE A 769 -35.28 -32.63 15.61
N ILE A 770 -34.49 -31.79 14.93
CA ILE A 770 -33.07 -32.08 14.63
C ILE A 770 -32.15 -31.09 15.33
N ALA A 771 -30.94 -31.53 15.70
CA ALA A 771 -29.96 -30.71 16.42
C ALA A 771 -29.32 -29.62 15.52
N PRO A 772 -28.72 -28.55 16.09
CA PRO A 772 -28.01 -27.51 15.34
C PRO A 772 -26.95 -28.05 14.38
N ASP A 773 -26.25 -29.13 14.72
CA ASP A 773 -25.32 -29.81 13.79
C ASP A 773 -26.02 -30.35 12.54
N SER A 774 -27.16 -31.02 12.72
CA SER A 774 -27.94 -31.56 11.61
C SER A 774 -28.59 -30.45 10.77
N GLU A 775 -29.02 -29.39 11.44
CA GLU A 775 -29.48 -28.16 10.80
C GLU A 775 -28.38 -27.51 9.95
N ALA A 776 -27.15 -27.47 10.46
CA ALA A 776 -25.97 -26.97 9.74
C ALA A 776 -25.71 -27.76 8.45
N VAL A 777 -25.82 -29.09 8.52
CA VAL A 777 -25.70 -29.95 7.34
C VAL A 777 -26.85 -29.71 6.36
N PHE A 778 -28.10 -29.67 6.84
CA PHE A 778 -29.27 -29.53 5.98
C PHE A 778 -29.23 -28.20 5.21
N TYR A 779 -29.17 -27.07 5.91
CA TYR A 779 -29.10 -25.76 5.25
C TYR A 779 -27.81 -25.58 4.46
N GLY A 780 -26.68 -26.11 4.95
CA GLY A 780 -25.40 -26.09 4.22
C GLY A 780 -25.51 -26.71 2.83
N ILE A 781 -26.14 -27.89 2.71
CA ILE A 781 -26.35 -28.54 1.41
C ILE A 781 -27.28 -27.70 0.53
N LEU A 782 -28.39 -27.21 1.07
CA LEU A 782 -29.33 -26.39 0.32
C LEU A 782 -28.69 -25.11 -0.21
N ASP A 783 -27.87 -24.43 0.60
CA ASP A 783 -27.18 -23.21 0.21
C ASP A 783 -26.07 -23.48 -0.82
N LEU A 784 -25.33 -24.59 -0.70
CA LEU A 784 -24.36 -25.00 -1.72
C LEU A 784 -25.03 -25.26 -3.07
N LEU A 785 -26.24 -25.81 -3.09
CA LEU A 785 -27.00 -25.97 -4.33
C LEU A 785 -27.55 -24.63 -4.85
N ALA A 786 -28.13 -23.82 -3.96
CA ALA A 786 -28.77 -22.55 -4.31
C ALA A 786 -27.81 -21.45 -4.72
N LYS A 787 -26.53 -21.50 -4.30
CA LYS A 787 -25.58 -20.41 -4.52
C LYS A 787 -24.46 -20.79 -5.49
N PRO A 788 -23.43 -21.59 -5.14
CA PRO A 788 -22.34 -21.87 -6.07
C PRO A 788 -22.75 -22.80 -7.22
N VAL A 789 -23.60 -23.81 -7.00
CA VAL A 789 -24.05 -24.68 -8.10
C VAL A 789 -24.98 -23.92 -9.04
N PHE A 790 -25.99 -23.22 -8.50
CA PHE A 790 -26.85 -22.32 -9.27
C PHE A 790 -26.03 -21.31 -10.09
N GLY A 791 -25.09 -20.62 -9.44
CA GLY A 791 -24.25 -19.62 -10.09
C GLY A 791 -23.40 -20.18 -11.23
N ALA A 792 -22.83 -21.37 -11.05
CA ALA A 792 -22.09 -22.04 -12.11
C ALA A 792 -22.98 -22.39 -13.31
N ILE A 793 -24.20 -22.90 -13.08
CA ILE A 793 -25.17 -23.21 -14.14
C ILE A 793 -25.59 -21.92 -14.86
N LEU A 794 -25.88 -20.85 -14.12
CA LEU A 794 -26.32 -19.57 -14.65
C LEU A 794 -25.24 -18.95 -15.55
N LEU A 795 -24.02 -18.78 -15.04
CA LEU A 795 -22.92 -18.14 -15.78
C LEU A 795 -22.49 -18.97 -16.99
N TRP A 796 -22.50 -20.30 -16.87
CA TRP A 796 -22.24 -21.18 -18.01
C TRP A 796 -23.34 -21.06 -19.07
N GLY A 797 -24.61 -20.97 -18.66
CA GLY A 797 -25.74 -20.77 -19.55
C GLY A 797 -25.69 -19.43 -20.28
N HIS A 798 -25.30 -18.36 -19.57
CA HIS A 798 -25.19 -17.00 -20.12
C HIS A 798 -23.95 -16.75 -20.96
N ARG A 799 -23.01 -17.69 -21.07
CA ARG A 799 -21.73 -17.46 -21.78
C ARG A 799 -21.87 -16.96 -23.22
N ASN A 800 -22.99 -17.28 -23.88
CA ASN A 800 -23.34 -16.94 -25.26
C ASN A 800 -24.61 -16.07 -25.37
N ILE A 801 -25.15 -15.58 -24.25
CA ILE A 801 -26.34 -14.73 -24.24
C ILE A 801 -25.87 -13.29 -24.01
N ASP A 802 -26.15 -12.41 -24.97
CA ASP A 802 -25.90 -10.99 -24.84
C ASP A 802 -26.92 -10.36 -23.86
N PRO A 803 -26.49 -9.70 -22.78
CA PRO A 803 -27.38 -9.01 -21.84
C PRO A 803 -28.32 -8.00 -22.50
N ALA A 804 -27.94 -7.38 -23.63
CA ALA A 804 -28.82 -6.48 -24.37
C ALA A 804 -30.07 -7.18 -24.91
N ARG A 805 -30.00 -8.48 -25.23
CA ARG A 805 -31.17 -9.30 -25.64
C ARG A 805 -32.16 -9.51 -24.50
N LEU A 806 -31.72 -9.33 -23.26
CA LEU A 806 -32.54 -9.43 -22.05
C LEU A 806 -33.10 -8.08 -21.61
N GLY A 807 -32.87 -7.02 -22.41
CA GLY A 807 -33.28 -5.66 -22.08
C GLY A 807 -32.31 -4.91 -21.16
N LEU A 808 -31.11 -5.46 -20.90
CA LEU A 808 -30.09 -4.85 -20.05
C LEU A 808 -29.08 -4.06 -20.89
N ARG A 809 -29.34 -2.77 -21.10
CA ARG A 809 -28.37 -1.85 -21.73
C ARG A 809 -27.58 -1.09 -20.66
N ILE A 810 -26.33 -1.48 -20.47
CA ILE A 810 -25.41 -0.88 -19.48
C ILE A 810 -24.37 -0.05 -20.25
N ARG A 811 -24.22 1.23 -19.90
CA ARG A 811 -23.28 2.16 -20.55
C ARG A 811 -21.93 2.14 -19.81
N ASP A 812 -20.83 2.21 -20.54
CA ASP A 812 -19.48 2.38 -19.97
C ASP A 812 -19.00 3.83 -20.12
N VAL A 813 -18.07 4.26 -19.28
CA VAL A 813 -17.54 5.64 -19.22
C VAL A 813 -16.83 6.05 -20.52
N THR A 814 -16.41 5.07 -21.31
CA THR A 814 -15.78 5.27 -22.62
C THR A 814 -16.78 5.56 -23.75
N GLU A 815 -18.09 5.35 -23.52
CA GLU A 815 -19.12 5.72 -24.49
C GLU A 815 -19.47 7.21 -24.31
N GLY A 816 -19.19 8.02 -25.33
CA GLY A 816 -19.49 9.46 -25.31
C GLY A 816 -20.97 9.76 -25.04
N PRO A 817 -21.30 11.01 -24.66
CA PRO A 817 -22.68 11.40 -24.41
C PRO A 817 -23.50 11.26 -25.69
N VAL A 818 -24.51 10.40 -25.67
CA VAL A 818 -25.55 10.36 -26.70
C VAL A 818 -26.53 11.48 -26.39
N TYR A 819 -26.54 12.52 -27.21
CA TYR A 819 -27.66 13.46 -27.26
C TYR A 819 -28.90 12.66 -27.65
N PRO A 820 -30.05 12.85 -26.97
CA PRO A 820 -31.28 12.20 -27.39
C PRO A 820 -31.57 12.64 -28.83
N GLU A 821 -31.54 11.69 -29.77
CA GLU A 821 -32.08 11.92 -31.10
C GLU A 821 -33.55 12.33 -30.91
N GLY A 822 -33.85 13.57 -31.29
CA GLY A 822 -35.23 13.99 -31.54
C GLY A 822 -35.87 13.03 -32.55
N PRO A 823 -37.21 12.91 -32.53
CA PRO A 823 -37.89 11.88 -33.31
C PRO A 823 -37.68 12.15 -34.80
N GLY A 824 -36.81 11.35 -35.44
CA GLY A 824 -36.72 11.27 -36.88
C GLY A 824 -35.31 11.27 -37.45
N SER A 825 -34.62 10.13 -37.41
CA SER A 825 -33.82 9.68 -38.56
C SER A 825 -33.39 8.22 -38.39
N GLN A 826 -34.13 7.30 -39.02
CA GLN A 826 -33.56 5.99 -39.34
C GLN A 826 -32.41 6.18 -40.33
N LYS A 827 -31.18 5.78 -39.98
CA LYS A 827 -30.16 5.46 -40.98
C LYS A 827 -29.54 4.09 -40.75
N ARG A 828 -29.62 3.34 -41.86
CA ARG A 828 -29.19 1.97 -42.13
C ARG A 828 -27.74 1.68 -41.76
N SER A 829 -27.56 0.45 -41.30
CA SER A 829 -26.32 -0.34 -41.22
C SER A 829 -25.50 -0.35 -42.50
N VAL A 830 -24.17 -0.23 -42.40
CA VAL A 830 -23.22 -0.84 -43.36
C VAL A 830 -21.99 -1.36 -42.59
N ASN A 831 -21.71 -2.64 -42.82
CA ASN A 831 -20.58 -3.43 -42.32
C ASN A 831 -19.26 -3.12 -43.05
N GLU A 832 -18.17 -3.50 -42.39
CA GLU A 832 -16.77 -3.61 -42.84
C GLU A 832 -16.57 -4.27 -44.22
N PRO A 833 -15.44 -4.01 -44.92
CA PRO A 833 -14.99 -4.87 -46.00
C PRO A 833 -14.07 -5.99 -45.49
N ALA A 834 -14.51 -7.23 -45.69
CA ALA A 834 -13.66 -8.41 -45.72
C ALA A 834 -12.95 -8.54 -47.09
N ALA A 835 -11.71 -9.02 -47.07
CA ALA A 835 -10.93 -9.37 -48.25
C ALA A 835 -11.52 -10.59 -49.01
N GLY A 836 -11.40 -10.59 -50.33
CA GLY A 836 -11.35 -11.83 -51.12
C GLY A 836 -12.24 -11.91 -52.37
N ALA A 837 -11.61 -11.74 -53.53
CA ALA A 837 -11.84 -12.45 -54.81
C ALA A 837 -13.19 -12.35 -55.56
N GLY A 838 -13.09 -11.95 -56.84
CA GLY A 838 -13.78 -12.66 -57.94
C GLY A 838 -14.88 -11.93 -58.73
N ALA A 839 -14.50 -11.49 -59.94
CA ALA A 839 -15.25 -11.54 -61.21
C ALA A 839 -16.57 -10.76 -61.45
N ASN A 840 -16.52 -9.93 -62.50
CA ASN A 840 -17.50 -9.65 -63.57
C ASN A 840 -18.94 -9.16 -63.27
N GLY A 841 -19.29 -8.02 -63.90
CA GLY A 841 -20.53 -7.95 -64.72
C GLY A 841 -21.59 -6.88 -64.40
N THR A 842 -21.51 -5.74 -65.13
CA THR A 842 -22.60 -5.03 -65.86
C THR A 842 -23.92 -4.56 -65.22
N GLN A 843 -24.18 -3.24 -65.39
CA GLN A 843 -25.42 -2.53 -65.85
C GLN A 843 -26.74 -2.70 -65.04
N ASN A 844 -27.67 -1.76 -64.89
CA ASN A 844 -27.90 -0.34 -65.24
C ASN A 844 -29.10 0.17 -64.38
N PRO A 845 -29.39 1.48 -64.33
CA PRO A 845 -30.28 2.15 -63.36
C PRO A 845 -31.65 2.56 -63.95
N VAL A 846 -32.64 2.89 -63.11
CA VAL A 846 -33.81 3.72 -63.51
C VAL A 846 -34.37 4.53 -62.33
N ASP A 847 -34.24 5.85 -62.49
CA ASP A 847 -35.17 6.99 -62.29
C ASP A 847 -35.87 7.38 -60.98
N VAL A 848 -35.84 8.71 -60.84
CA VAL A 848 -36.39 9.67 -59.88
C VAL A 848 -37.63 10.33 -60.52
N PRO A 849 -38.67 10.79 -59.79
CA PRO A 849 -38.84 12.25 -59.53
C PRO A 849 -39.46 12.54 -58.13
N VAL A 850 -38.95 13.49 -57.33
CA VAL A 850 -39.20 14.96 -57.28
C VAL A 850 -40.68 15.38 -57.23
N ALA A 851 -41.10 15.92 -56.08
CA ALA A 851 -41.73 17.25 -55.89
C ALA A 851 -42.18 17.38 -54.41
N ASP A 852 -41.59 18.24 -53.58
CA ASP A 852 -41.82 19.69 -53.42
C ASP A 852 -43.06 20.03 -52.57
N THR A 853 -42.86 20.72 -51.44
CA THR A 853 -43.60 21.91 -50.95
C THR A 853 -43.53 22.10 -49.41
N THR A 854 -42.86 23.19 -49.03
CA THR A 854 -43.23 24.23 -48.04
C THR A 854 -44.16 23.89 -46.87
N ALA A 855 -43.74 24.19 -45.63
CA ALA A 855 -44.13 25.40 -44.88
C ALA A 855 -43.88 25.26 -43.36
N ALA A 856 -43.45 26.39 -42.77
CA ALA A 856 -43.40 26.78 -41.35
C ALA A 856 -42.37 26.09 -40.42
#